data_AF-A0AAE0PK45-F1
#
_entry.id   AF-A0AAE0PK45-F1
#
_cell.length_a   1.000
_cell.length_b   1.000
_cell.length_c   1.000
_cell.angle_alpha   90.00
_cell.angle_beta   90.00
_cell.angle_gamma   90.00
#
_symmetry.space_group_name_H-M   'P 1'
#
loop_
_entity.id
_entity.type
_entity.pdbx_description
1 polymer ?
#
loop_
_entity_poly.entity_id
_entity_poly.type
_entity_poly.pdbx_seq_one_letter_code
_entity_poly.pdbx_strand_id
1 'polypeptide(L)'
;MAILASACQRQATRLLARNAVSGRIPALSATRDVTVATTPFSYKLRGTTAARTITTQTQQPQTRTTAPRYQALSQVQAVTPRHFATMSTPETTQPYRSMQSSGSTEPVWTHKLPWNQIPEFPSLDKDLETDIAIIGAGIAGISTAYELVKRGKQVTLIEARNVLSGETGRTSGHLTNDLDDGFVEIAKKHGEEGAKQAAASHAWARDRIGEIAKELNIDCEYRKLPAYDISQFPVGEKKHEDELKELQEEAEFQKKIGMETRFDPNLTVRGWASSIDQRGGMVADNQATFHPTRYLVGVLNWLKSQPNFQCYARTRVMDVKEKGIELLGMGHKTVEITTEGGHTIKAENAIEATCVPLQKLSVITQLEFYRTYCIAVRVPKGSVEDCLLYDNAEEYKYVRLTECDDKDDYLVVGGCDHKVGQEETLPRFDELEKWTRERFPQAGAIDYKWSGQIFEPVDYMGFIGKNQGNDKIYIITGDSGDGLTHGVLAGRLLADEIDGVKNPWAELYNPKRVASIMKSLPSLVSHDLQINAQYKRFLQTDIQDIEDLPRGCGGVLNKATKKPVAVYKDENGNVKQFSALCPHLKGVVCWNHVEKSFDCPVHGSRFSKEGICVSGPAKAGLSPADEAGEKEQVAAAA
;
A
#
# COMPACT_ATOMS: atom_id res chain seq x y z
N MET A 1 11.69 9.76 32.37
CA MET A 1 10.94 8.85 31.48
C MET A 1 9.44 8.81 31.77
N ALA A 2 8.95 8.56 33.00
CA ALA A 2 7.50 8.48 33.28
C ALA A 2 6.66 9.75 33.00
N ILE A 3 7.27 10.95 33.03
CA ILE A 3 6.54 12.24 32.92
C ILE A 3 6.06 12.54 31.49
N LEU A 4 6.81 12.11 30.45
CA LEU A 4 6.42 12.34 29.05
C LEU A 4 5.26 11.45 28.60
N ALA A 5 5.24 10.17 29.00
CA ALA A 5 4.13 9.26 28.73
C ALA A 5 2.81 9.76 29.36
N SER A 6 2.87 10.31 30.58
CA SER A 6 1.70 10.85 31.28
C SER A 6 1.09 12.10 30.62
N ALA A 7 1.86 12.86 29.84
CA ALA A 7 1.36 14.04 29.14
C ALA A 7 0.50 13.67 27.92
N CYS A 8 0.98 12.73 27.10
CA CYS A 8 0.28 12.28 25.90
C CYS A 8 -1.05 11.59 26.24
N GLN A 9 -1.06 10.74 27.28
CA GLN A 9 -2.25 10.02 27.73
C GLN A 9 -3.36 10.97 28.24
N ARG A 10 -3.00 12.08 28.91
CA ARG A 10 -3.97 13.10 29.38
C ARG A 10 -4.59 13.94 28.26
N GLN A 11 -3.95 14.04 27.09
CA GLN A 11 -4.57 14.67 25.91
C GLN A 11 -5.63 13.75 25.28
N ALA A 12 -5.34 12.46 25.13
CA ALA A 12 -6.30 11.48 24.61
C ALA A 12 -7.58 11.41 25.47
N THR A 13 -7.46 11.31 26.80
CA THR A 13 -8.64 11.26 27.69
C THR A 13 -9.46 12.56 27.66
N ARG A 14 -8.85 13.72 27.40
CA ARG A 14 -9.54 15.02 27.29
C ARG A 14 -10.31 15.20 25.98
N LEU A 15 -9.94 14.51 24.90
CA LEU A 15 -10.76 14.49 23.68
C LEU A 15 -12.02 13.63 23.89
N LEU A 16 -11.86 12.41 24.42
CA LEU A 16 -12.99 11.49 24.65
C LEU A 16 -14.04 12.07 25.62
N ALA A 17 -13.61 12.79 26.66
CA ALA A 17 -14.51 13.42 27.63
C ALA A 17 -15.30 14.64 27.09
N ARG A 18 -14.96 15.18 25.91
CA ARG A 18 -15.65 16.36 25.34
C ARG A 18 -16.84 16.02 24.44
N ASN A 19 -16.98 14.78 24.00
CA ASN A 19 -18.09 14.34 23.13
C ASN A 19 -19.32 13.83 23.90
N ALA A 20 -19.33 13.96 25.24
CA ALA A 20 -20.39 13.43 26.11
C ALA A 20 -21.17 14.52 26.87
N VAL A 21 -21.56 15.62 26.21
CA VAL A 21 -22.42 16.66 26.81
C VAL A 21 -23.53 17.13 25.85
N SER A 22 -24.55 16.29 25.63
CA SER A 22 -25.88 16.77 25.21
C SER A 22 -27.00 15.75 25.47
N GLY A 23 -27.64 15.84 26.66
CA GLY A 23 -29.08 15.59 26.78
C GLY A 23 -29.62 14.17 27.10
N ARG A 24 -29.92 13.97 28.39
CA ARG A 24 -31.07 13.21 28.95
C ARG A 24 -31.15 11.68 28.79
N ILE A 25 -31.06 10.98 29.94
CA ILE A 25 -32.01 9.95 30.48
C ILE A 25 -31.50 9.56 31.91
N PRO A 26 -32.36 9.13 32.86
CA PRO A 26 -32.18 9.51 34.27
C PRO A 26 -31.28 8.58 35.11
N ALA A 27 -30.84 9.11 36.24
CA ALA A 27 -29.96 8.44 37.20
C ALA A 27 -30.67 7.31 37.98
N LEU A 28 -29.94 6.22 38.19
CA LEU A 28 -30.17 5.24 39.25
C LEU A 28 -28.91 5.16 40.11
N SER A 29 -29.01 5.53 41.39
CA SER A 29 -27.92 5.44 42.34
C SER A 29 -27.81 4.02 42.92
N ALA A 30 -26.61 3.44 42.84
CA ALA A 30 -26.25 2.25 43.60
C ALA A 30 -24.76 2.30 43.95
N THR A 31 -24.43 3.00 45.04
CA THR A 31 -23.11 2.92 45.66
C THR A 31 -22.91 1.53 46.26
N ARG A 32 -21.96 0.75 45.72
CA ARG A 32 -21.30 -0.34 46.44
C ARG A 32 -19.82 -0.36 46.11
N ASP A 33 -19.01 -0.27 47.15
CA ASP A 33 -17.57 -0.48 47.08
C ASP A 33 -17.25 -1.90 46.61
N VAL A 34 -16.26 -2.03 45.73
CA VAL A 34 -15.64 -3.32 45.39
C VAL A 34 -14.15 -3.21 45.66
N THR A 35 -13.75 -3.73 46.82
CA THR A 35 -12.36 -3.91 47.21
C THR A 35 -11.66 -4.88 46.27
N VAL A 36 -10.58 -4.46 45.60
CA VAL A 36 -9.81 -5.33 44.72
C VAL A 36 -8.95 -6.27 45.56
N ALA A 37 -9.38 -7.53 45.66
CA ALA A 37 -8.57 -8.60 46.25
C ALA A 37 -7.64 -9.21 45.19
N THR A 38 -6.32 -9.11 45.39
CA THR A 38 -5.32 -9.75 44.53
C THR A 38 -5.15 -11.23 44.90
N THR A 39 -5.40 -12.14 43.96
CA THR A 39 -4.97 -13.55 44.04
C THR A 39 -4.29 -13.99 42.74
N PRO A 40 -3.16 -14.72 42.81
CA PRO A 40 -2.43 -15.16 41.63
C PRO A 40 -2.99 -16.49 41.10
N PHE A 41 -3.39 -16.52 39.83
CA PHE A 41 -3.70 -17.78 39.15
C PHE A 41 -2.44 -18.39 38.53
N SER A 42 -2.19 -19.66 38.86
CA SER A 42 -1.15 -20.49 38.25
C SER A 42 -1.82 -21.57 37.39
N TYR A 43 -1.39 -21.70 36.13
CA TYR A 43 -1.92 -22.72 35.24
C TYR A 43 -1.12 -24.03 35.36
N LYS A 44 -1.81 -25.13 35.68
CA LYS A 44 -1.25 -26.48 35.64
C LYS A 44 -1.33 -27.05 34.23
N LEU A 45 -0.19 -27.31 33.62
CA LEU A 45 -0.10 -28.23 32.48
C LEU A 45 -0.45 -29.65 32.93
N ARG A 46 -1.35 -30.32 32.21
CA ARG A 46 -1.50 -31.79 32.26
C ARG A 46 -0.94 -32.36 30.97
N GLY A 47 0.14 -33.14 31.06
CA GLY A 47 0.66 -33.89 29.93
C GLY A 47 -0.15 -35.17 29.69
N THR A 48 -0.06 -35.69 28.47
CA THR A 48 -0.26 -37.11 28.17
C THR A 48 0.98 -37.63 27.45
N THR A 49 1.39 -38.84 27.82
CA THR A 49 2.72 -39.37 27.52
C THR A 49 2.65 -40.39 26.38
N ALA A 50 3.48 -40.22 25.35
CA ALA A 50 3.75 -41.28 24.37
C ALA A 50 5.21 -41.21 23.91
N ALA A 51 6.10 -41.87 24.67
CA ALA A 51 7.49 -42.02 24.26
C ALA A 51 7.62 -43.09 23.18
N ARG A 52 8.27 -42.77 22.06
CA ARG A 52 8.84 -43.76 21.14
C ARG A 52 10.35 -43.58 21.06
N THR A 53 11.05 -44.48 21.73
CA THR A 53 12.50 -44.66 21.60
C THR A 53 12.82 -45.14 20.19
N ILE A 54 13.64 -44.39 19.45
CA ILE A 54 14.25 -44.89 18.21
C ILE A 54 15.70 -45.24 18.53
N THR A 55 15.98 -46.54 18.48
CA THR A 55 17.31 -47.10 18.73
C THR A 55 18.22 -46.82 17.53
N THR A 56 19.39 -46.23 17.77
CA THR A 56 20.45 -46.14 16.78
C THR A 56 21.12 -47.50 16.59
N GLN A 57 21.16 -48.01 15.35
CA GLN A 57 22.08 -49.07 14.96
C GLN A 57 22.91 -48.64 13.76
N THR A 58 24.22 -48.63 13.96
CA THR A 58 25.25 -48.45 12.95
C THR A 58 25.49 -49.77 12.20
N GLN A 59 25.49 -49.75 10.88
CA GLN A 59 26.13 -50.79 10.07
C GLN A 59 26.57 -50.27 8.69
N GLN A 60 27.81 -50.60 8.34
CA GLN A 60 28.45 -50.57 7.02
C GLN A 60 29.24 -51.89 6.87
N PRO A 61 29.71 -52.27 5.68
CA PRO A 61 29.03 -52.25 4.38
C PRO A 61 29.16 -53.63 3.68
N GLN A 62 28.42 -53.88 2.59
CA GLN A 62 28.73 -54.98 1.66
C GLN A 62 28.68 -54.53 0.19
N THR A 63 29.28 -55.34 -0.69
CA THR A 63 29.93 -54.90 -1.95
C THR A 63 29.40 -55.58 -3.22
N ARG A 64 29.60 -54.91 -4.38
CA ARG A 64 29.52 -55.46 -5.78
C ARG A 64 28.11 -55.87 -6.26
N THR A 65 27.70 -55.91 -7.54
CA THR A 65 28.21 -55.60 -8.92
C THR A 65 26.99 -55.70 -9.90
N THR A 66 26.84 -55.08 -11.08
CA THR A 66 27.58 -54.11 -11.93
C THR A 66 26.65 -53.54 -13.04
N ALA A 67 27.00 -52.41 -13.67
CA ALA A 67 26.43 -51.96 -14.96
C ALA A 67 27.49 -51.18 -15.79
N PRO A 68 27.41 -51.13 -17.14
CA PRO A 68 28.58 -50.88 -17.99
C PRO A 68 28.88 -49.40 -18.32
N ARG A 69 30.14 -49.15 -18.69
CA ARG A 69 30.64 -47.87 -19.22
C ARG A 69 30.25 -47.67 -20.69
N TYR A 70 30.02 -46.41 -21.07
CA TYR A 70 30.45 -45.87 -22.36
C TYR A 70 31.31 -44.62 -22.12
N GLN A 71 32.43 -44.52 -22.84
CA GLN A 71 33.26 -43.31 -22.90
C GLN A 71 32.95 -42.55 -24.18
N ALA A 72 32.92 -41.22 -24.10
CA ALA A 72 33.09 -40.34 -25.25
C ALA A 72 34.06 -39.21 -24.86
N LEU A 73 34.81 -38.71 -25.83
CA LEU A 73 36.02 -37.91 -25.61
C LEU A 73 35.79 -36.40 -25.86
N SER A 74 36.60 -35.61 -25.16
CA SER A 74 37.18 -34.33 -25.61
C SER A 74 36.28 -33.24 -26.21
N GLN A 75 36.15 -32.10 -25.53
CA GLN A 75 36.95 -30.88 -25.80
C GLN A 75 36.37 -29.71 -25.01
N VAL A 76 37.09 -29.22 -23.99
CA VAL A 76 36.74 -27.97 -23.31
C VAL A 76 37.49 -26.84 -24.01
N GLN A 77 36.82 -26.10 -24.89
CA GLN A 77 37.29 -24.77 -25.27
C GLN A 77 36.95 -23.80 -24.14
N ALA A 78 37.98 -23.18 -23.56
CA ALA A 78 37.80 -22.13 -22.57
C ALA A 78 37.24 -20.88 -23.27
N VAL A 79 35.96 -20.56 -23.01
CA VAL A 79 35.39 -19.28 -23.40
C VAL A 79 35.91 -18.22 -22.43
N THR A 80 36.88 -17.43 -22.89
CA THR A 80 37.37 -16.25 -22.17
C THR A 80 36.24 -15.25 -21.96
N PRO A 81 36.04 -14.70 -20.74
CA PRO A 81 35.10 -13.60 -20.53
C PRO A 81 35.53 -12.40 -21.36
N ARG A 82 34.66 -11.93 -22.27
CA ARG A 82 34.87 -10.64 -22.93
C ARG A 82 34.87 -9.57 -21.84
N HIS A 83 36.01 -8.90 -21.67
CA HIS A 83 36.09 -7.71 -20.85
C HIS A 83 35.14 -6.66 -21.44
N PHE A 84 34.10 -6.29 -20.68
CA PHE A 84 33.42 -5.03 -20.92
C PHE A 84 34.40 -3.92 -20.56
N ALA A 85 34.97 -3.29 -21.58
CA ALA A 85 35.80 -2.12 -21.40
C ALA A 85 34.94 -1.00 -20.79
N THR A 86 35.29 -0.57 -19.58
CA THR A 86 34.70 0.59 -18.91
C THR A 86 35.11 1.87 -19.65
N MET A 87 34.37 2.20 -20.71
CA MET A 87 34.40 3.56 -21.24
C MET A 87 33.67 4.46 -20.24
N SER A 88 34.43 5.28 -19.53
CA SER A 88 33.91 6.30 -18.63
C SER A 88 33.17 7.38 -19.43
N THR A 89 31.88 7.18 -19.65
CA THR A 89 30.97 8.27 -19.97
C THR A 89 30.95 9.26 -18.81
N PRO A 90 30.79 10.58 -19.05
CA PRO A 90 30.55 11.53 -17.98
C PRO A 90 29.36 11.07 -17.14
N GLU A 91 29.42 11.28 -15.82
CA GLU A 91 28.30 11.03 -14.93
C GLU A 91 27.15 12.00 -15.25
N THR A 92 26.27 11.61 -16.18
CA THR A 92 24.88 12.07 -16.17
C THR A 92 24.28 11.52 -14.88
N THR A 93 24.21 12.38 -13.86
CA THR A 93 23.67 12.06 -12.54
C THR A 93 22.27 11.47 -12.69
N GLN A 94 22.14 10.15 -12.54
CA GLN A 94 20.82 9.54 -12.49
C GLN A 94 20.11 10.08 -11.24
N PRO A 95 18.86 10.56 -11.36
CA PRO A 95 18.13 11.09 -10.21
C PRO A 95 17.97 9.99 -9.16
N TYR A 96 18.04 10.38 -7.89
CA TYR A 96 18.00 9.42 -6.78
C TYR A 96 16.75 8.56 -6.85
N ARG A 97 16.91 7.26 -6.58
CA ARG A 97 15.80 6.29 -6.63
C ARG A 97 14.64 6.69 -5.71
N SER A 98 14.97 7.29 -4.56
CA SER A 98 14.04 7.85 -3.59
C SER A 98 13.14 8.96 -4.15
N MET A 99 13.45 9.55 -5.31
CA MET A 99 12.60 10.54 -5.99
C MET A 99 11.73 9.92 -7.09
N GLN A 100 12.07 8.73 -7.60
CA GLN A 100 11.37 8.02 -8.66
C GLN A 100 10.41 6.93 -8.15
N SER A 101 10.69 6.28 -7.01
CA SER A 101 9.86 5.22 -6.45
C SER A 101 9.88 5.24 -4.91
N SER A 102 8.90 4.65 -4.23
CA SER A 102 8.89 4.54 -2.76
C SER A 102 9.71 3.35 -2.22
N GLY A 103 10.55 2.74 -3.06
CA GLY A 103 11.35 1.57 -2.71
C GLY A 103 12.51 1.32 -3.68
N SER A 104 13.49 0.54 -3.23
CA SER A 104 14.67 0.17 -4.02
C SER A 104 14.42 -0.91 -5.06
N THR A 105 13.34 -1.69 -4.92
CA THR A 105 12.97 -2.72 -5.89
C THR A 105 12.23 -2.14 -7.11
N GLU A 106 12.28 -2.86 -8.23
CA GLU A 106 11.73 -2.45 -9.53
C GLU A 106 10.37 -3.12 -9.83
N PRO A 107 9.29 -2.35 -10.02
CA PRO A 107 8.00 -2.89 -10.45
C PRO A 107 7.98 -3.17 -11.96
N VAL A 108 7.17 -4.16 -12.37
CA VAL A 108 7.05 -4.62 -13.77
C VAL A 108 6.72 -3.50 -14.77
N TRP A 109 6.04 -2.45 -14.33
CA TRP A 109 5.66 -1.28 -15.15
C TRP A 109 6.84 -0.57 -15.82
N THR A 110 8.03 -0.70 -15.24
CA THR A 110 9.28 -0.14 -15.77
C THR A 110 9.74 -0.82 -17.06
N HIS A 111 9.20 -2.01 -17.36
CA HIS A 111 9.52 -2.78 -18.55
C HIS A 111 9.10 -2.08 -19.85
N LYS A 112 7.85 -1.61 -19.92
CA LYS A 112 7.30 -0.87 -21.08
C LYS A 112 7.35 0.65 -20.91
N LEU A 113 7.42 1.14 -19.68
CA LEU A 113 7.50 2.58 -19.37
C LEU A 113 8.60 2.89 -18.33
N PRO A 114 9.88 2.96 -18.76
CA PRO A 114 10.99 3.39 -17.91
C PRO A 114 10.77 4.80 -17.31
N TRP A 115 11.34 5.04 -16.13
CA TRP A 115 11.12 6.26 -15.34
C TRP A 115 11.44 7.58 -16.07
N ASN A 116 12.38 7.58 -17.02
CA ASN A 116 12.73 8.75 -17.83
C ASN A 116 11.73 9.08 -18.95
N GLN A 117 10.68 8.25 -19.14
CA GLN A 117 9.56 8.52 -20.02
C GLN A 117 8.33 9.11 -19.28
N ILE A 118 8.39 9.19 -17.94
CA ILE A 118 7.36 9.87 -17.16
C ILE A 118 7.52 11.38 -17.33
N PRO A 119 6.45 12.15 -17.58
CA PRO A 119 6.55 13.59 -17.81
C PRO A 119 7.14 14.34 -16.62
N GLU A 120 8.17 15.13 -16.87
CA GLU A 120 8.74 16.03 -15.87
C GLU A 120 7.91 17.32 -15.72
N PHE A 121 7.94 17.83 -14.49
CA PHE A 121 7.30 19.06 -14.05
C PHE A 121 8.32 19.89 -13.23
N PRO A 122 8.23 21.23 -13.25
CA PRO A 122 9.10 22.10 -12.46
C PRO A 122 8.83 21.95 -10.96
N SER A 123 9.78 22.41 -10.13
CA SER A 123 9.50 22.70 -8.73
C SER A 123 8.77 24.04 -8.60
N LEU A 124 7.96 24.23 -7.55
CA LEU A 124 7.35 25.54 -7.32
C LEU A 124 8.39 26.57 -6.89
N ASP A 125 8.43 27.71 -7.57
CA ASP A 125 9.45 28.76 -7.46
C ASP A 125 8.90 30.15 -7.04
N LYS A 126 7.59 30.22 -6.75
CA LYS A 126 6.86 31.44 -6.40
C LYS A 126 5.56 31.13 -5.68
N ASP A 127 4.96 32.14 -5.04
CA ASP A 127 3.59 32.04 -4.54
C ASP A 127 2.57 32.00 -5.68
N LEU A 128 1.45 31.28 -5.50
CA LEU A 128 0.38 31.20 -6.52
C LEU A 128 -1.03 31.18 -5.93
N GLU A 129 -2.00 31.60 -6.73
CA GLU A 129 -3.44 31.43 -6.45
C GLU A 129 -4.09 30.52 -7.50
N THR A 130 -5.06 29.70 -7.09
CA THR A 130 -5.76 28.72 -7.94
C THR A 130 -7.17 28.46 -7.40
N ASP A 131 -8.09 27.89 -8.16
CA ASP A 131 -9.38 27.46 -7.58
C ASP A 131 -9.16 26.24 -6.68
N ILE A 132 -8.45 25.22 -7.18
CA ILE A 132 -8.28 23.94 -6.48
C ILE A 132 -6.82 23.54 -6.46
N ALA A 133 -6.28 23.30 -5.27
CA ALA A 133 -4.96 22.73 -5.07
C ALA A 133 -5.08 21.25 -4.69
N ILE A 134 -4.47 20.36 -5.47
CA ILE A 134 -4.45 18.91 -5.25
C ILE A 134 -3.05 18.51 -4.80
N ILE A 135 -2.95 17.76 -3.71
CA ILE A 135 -1.68 17.40 -3.06
C ILE A 135 -1.49 15.88 -3.20
N GLY A 136 -0.48 15.47 -3.97
CA GLY A 136 -0.18 14.07 -4.30
C GLY A 136 -0.55 13.72 -5.74
N ALA A 137 0.44 13.35 -6.56
CA ALA A 137 0.28 12.99 -7.98
C ALA A 137 0.31 11.46 -8.21
N GLY A 138 -0.44 10.74 -7.38
CA GLY A 138 -0.86 9.35 -7.65
C GLY A 138 -2.18 9.29 -8.43
N ILE A 139 -2.74 8.08 -8.59
CA ILE A 139 -4.00 7.86 -9.34
C ILE A 139 -5.16 8.72 -8.81
N ALA A 140 -5.27 8.88 -7.49
CA ALA A 140 -6.28 9.68 -6.83
C ALA A 140 -6.22 11.16 -7.25
N GLY A 141 -5.05 11.79 -7.12
CA GLY A 141 -4.88 13.20 -7.45
C GLY A 141 -4.99 13.49 -8.95
N ILE A 142 -4.47 12.60 -9.81
CA ILE A 142 -4.53 12.75 -11.27
C ILE A 142 -5.96 12.57 -11.79
N SER A 143 -6.70 11.57 -11.29
CA SER A 143 -8.10 11.36 -11.69
C SER A 143 -9.01 12.49 -11.19
N THR A 144 -8.73 13.02 -10.00
CA THR A 144 -9.43 14.20 -9.47
C THR A 144 -9.11 15.46 -10.28
N ALA A 145 -7.85 15.65 -10.69
CA ALA A 145 -7.48 16.73 -11.60
C ALA A 145 -8.21 16.61 -12.95
N TYR A 146 -8.30 15.40 -13.53
CA TYR A 146 -9.02 15.16 -14.79
C TYR A 146 -10.48 15.62 -14.73
N GLU A 147 -11.23 15.13 -13.75
CA GLU A 147 -12.66 15.46 -13.60
C GLU A 147 -12.88 16.96 -13.33
N LEU A 148 -12.04 17.60 -12.51
CA LEU A 148 -12.16 19.04 -12.20
C LEU A 148 -11.76 19.94 -13.37
N VAL A 149 -10.69 19.58 -14.11
CA VAL A 149 -10.24 20.32 -15.31
C VAL A 149 -11.28 20.24 -16.42
N LYS A 150 -11.91 19.06 -16.62
CA LYS A 150 -13.06 18.88 -17.54
C LYS A 150 -14.26 19.76 -17.18
N ARG A 151 -14.44 20.11 -15.90
CA ARG A 151 -15.48 21.03 -15.41
C ARG A 151 -15.06 22.50 -15.40
N GLY A 152 -13.92 22.83 -16.02
CA GLY A 152 -13.45 24.21 -16.22
C GLY A 152 -12.86 24.89 -14.98
N LYS A 153 -12.49 24.13 -13.93
CA LYS A 153 -11.82 24.68 -12.74
C LYS A 153 -10.35 24.96 -13.04
N GLN A 154 -9.76 25.98 -12.40
CA GLN A 154 -8.31 26.18 -12.36
C GLN A 154 -7.69 25.22 -11.32
N VAL A 155 -6.94 24.23 -11.79
CA VAL A 155 -6.37 23.17 -10.95
C VAL A 155 -4.84 23.26 -10.91
N THR A 156 -4.29 23.26 -9.70
CA THR A 156 -2.84 23.10 -9.45
C THR A 156 -2.59 21.79 -8.72
N LEU A 157 -1.87 20.85 -9.36
CA LEU A 157 -1.46 19.58 -8.77
C LEU A 157 -0.01 19.66 -8.25
N ILE A 158 0.25 19.36 -6.98
CA ILE A 158 1.60 19.36 -6.42
C ILE A 158 2.01 18.00 -5.87
N GLU A 159 3.25 17.62 -6.11
CA GLU A 159 3.85 16.35 -5.68
C GLU A 159 5.16 16.61 -4.95
N ALA A 160 5.38 15.92 -3.82
CA ALA A 160 6.56 16.07 -2.99
C ALA A 160 7.84 15.48 -3.61
N ARG A 161 7.70 14.56 -4.56
CA ARG A 161 8.80 13.92 -5.31
C ARG A 161 8.53 14.03 -6.82
N ASN A 162 8.89 13.05 -7.64
CA ASN A 162 8.39 13.00 -9.02
C ASN A 162 6.95 12.44 -9.05
N VAL A 163 6.17 12.80 -10.08
CA VAL A 163 4.82 12.27 -10.29
C VAL A 163 4.86 10.74 -10.42
N LEU A 164 3.80 10.06 -9.97
CA LEU A 164 3.69 8.58 -9.95
C LEU A 164 4.74 7.83 -9.10
N SER A 165 5.62 8.52 -8.34
CA SER A 165 6.68 7.87 -7.54
C SER A 165 6.18 7.15 -6.27
N GLY A 166 4.91 7.29 -5.92
CA GLY A 166 4.27 6.60 -4.78
C GLY A 166 3.76 5.20 -5.13
N GLU A 167 2.82 4.70 -4.32
CA GLU A 167 2.32 3.32 -4.43
C GLU A 167 1.54 3.03 -5.72
N THR A 168 0.98 4.06 -6.38
CA THR A 168 0.44 3.93 -7.74
C THR A 168 1.46 3.40 -8.75
N GLY A 169 2.75 3.75 -8.60
CA GLY A 169 3.84 3.21 -9.41
C GLY A 169 4.28 1.80 -9.03
N ARG A 170 3.68 1.20 -7.99
CA ARG A 170 4.09 -0.07 -7.36
C ARG A 170 2.93 -1.06 -7.14
N THR A 171 1.71 -0.71 -7.54
CA THR A 171 0.54 -1.60 -7.58
C THR A 171 0.77 -2.83 -8.46
N SER A 172 -0.07 -3.86 -8.30
CA SER A 172 -0.16 -5.04 -9.18
C SER A 172 -1.01 -4.82 -10.44
N GLY A 173 -1.87 -3.79 -10.47
CA GLY A 173 -2.68 -3.43 -11.65
C GLY A 173 -3.98 -4.21 -11.80
N HIS A 174 -4.45 -4.86 -10.73
CA HIS A 174 -5.82 -5.38 -10.66
C HIS A 174 -6.81 -4.21 -10.65
N LEU A 175 -7.84 -4.26 -11.49
CA LEU A 175 -8.84 -3.19 -11.60
C LEU A 175 -10.24 -3.81 -11.51
N THR A 176 -10.66 -4.03 -10.27
CA THR A 176 -11.79 -4.86 -9.89
C THR A 176 -12.89 -4.03 -9.21
N ASN A 177 -14.13 -4.52 -9.28
CA ASN A 177 -15.23 -4.11 -8.40
C ASN A 177 -15.64 -5.23 -7.43
N ASP A 178 -14.98 -6.38 -7.53
CA ASP A 178 -14.92 -7.39 -6.48
C ASP A 178 -13.83 -6.96 -5.48
N LEU A 179 -14.20 -6.78 -4.20
CA LEU A 179 -13.40 -6.00 -3.23
C LEU A 179 -12.76 -6.93 -2.20
N ASP A 180 -11.53 -6.64 -1.81
CA ASP A 180 -10.67 -7.56 -1.02
C ASP A 180 -11.32 -8.05 0.30
N ASP A 181 -12.17 -7.23 0.94
CA ASP A 181 -12.86 -7.57 2.20
C ASP A 181 -14.15 -8.43 2.01
N GLY A 182 -14.65 -8.58 0.79
CA GLY A 182 -15.90 -9.27 0.48
C GLY A 182 -17.18 -8.50 0.83
N PHE A 183 -18.21 -8.63 0.01
CA PHE A 183 -19.45 -7.88 0.17
C PHE A 183 -20.29 -8.33 1.36
N VAL A 184 -20.17 -9.58 1.81
CA VAL A 184 -20.79 -10.05 3.07
C VAL A 184 -20.23 -9.30 4.30
N GLU A 185 -18.93 -9.02 4.37
CA GLU A 185 -18.35 -8.25 5.49
C GLU A 185 -18.65 -6.75 5.36
N ILE A 186 -18.54 -6.18 4.15
CA ILE A 186 -18.94 -4.80 3.86
C ILE A 186 -20.42 -4.59 4.27
N ALA A 187 -21.31 -5.53 3.99
CA ALA A 187 -22.72 -5.45 4.40
C ALA A 187 -22.92 -5.51 5.92
N LYS A 188 -22.08 -6.22 6.69
CA LYS A 188 -22.14 -6.21 8.16
C LYS A 188 -21.82 -4.81 8.71
N LYS A 189 -20.88 -4.09 8.10
CA LYS A 189 -20.49 -2.72 8.48
C LYS A 189 -21.46 -1.66 7.97
N HIS A 190 -21.73 -1.62 6.67
CA HIS A 190 -22.45 -0.53 5.98
C HIS A 190 -23.90 -0.86 5.60
N GLY A 191 -24.33 -2.11 5.80
CA GLY A 191 -25.63 -2.59 5.33
C GLY A 191 -25.62 -2.98 3.85
N GLU A 192 -26.65 -3.69 3.42
CA GLU A 192 -26.82 -4.17 2.04
C GLU A 192 -26.80 -3.04 1.00
N GLU A 193 -27.40 -1.90 1.31
CA GLU A 193 -27.36 -0.72 0.43
C GLU A 193 -25.95 -0.12 0.35
N GLY A 194 -25.15 -0.17 1.43
CA GLY A 194 -23.75 0.24 1.41
C GLY A 194 -22.90 -0.67 0.53
N ALA A 195 -23.04 -1.99 0.69
CA ALA A 195 -22.39 -2.99 -0.17
C ALA A 195 -22.77 -2.80 -1.66
N LYS A 196 -24.05 -2.58 -1.95
CA LYS A 196 -24.54 -2.29 -3.31
C LYS A 196 -23.96 -1.00 -3.88
N GLN A 197 -23.82 0.05 -3.06
CA GLN A 197 -23.20 1.30 -3.48
C GLN A 197 -21.70 1.11 -3.77
N ALA A 198 -20.97 0.34 -2.96
CA ALA A 198 -19.57 -0.02 -3.19
C ALA A 198 -19.37 -0.77 -4.53
N ALA A 199 -20.18 -1.80 -4.79
CA ALA A 199 -20.13 -2.53 -6.05
C ALA A 199 -20.37 -1.60 -7.26
N ALA A 200 -21.40 -0.76 -7.19
CA ALA A 200 -21.76 0.15 -8.28
C ALA A 200 -20.72 1.26 -8.52
N SER A 201 -20.11 1.80 -7.46
CA SER A 201 -19.13 2.88 -7.54
C SER A 201 -17.76 2.38 -8.02
N HIS A 202 -17.31 1.19 -7.60
CA HIS A 202 -16.07 0.59 -8.09
C HIS A 202 -16.22 0.08 -9.52
N ALA A 203 -17.39 -0.46 -9.89
CA ALA A 203 -17.71 -0.79 -11.29
C ALA A 203 -17.66 0.45 -12.20
N TRP A 204 -18.19 1.59 -11.73
CA TRP A 204 -18.05 2.86 -12.45
C TRP A 204 -16.58 3.29 -12.57
N ALA A 205 -15.79 3.21 -11.50
CA ALA A 205 -14.38 3.59 -11.52
C ALA A 205 -13.54 2.73 -12.49
N ARG A 206 -13.75 1.41 -12.49
CA ARG A 206 -13.17 0.45 -13.44
C ARG A 206 -13.49 0.81 -14.88
N ASP A 207 -14.77 1.07 -15.17
CA ASP A 207 -15.23 1.34 -16.53
C ASP A 207 -14.80 2.75 -17.00
N ARG A 208 -14.70 3.71 -16.06
CA ARG A 208 -14.22 5.07 -16.32
C ARG A 208 -12.78 5.12 -16.83
N ILE A 209 -11.89 4.24 -16.35
CA ILE A 209 -10.53 4.12 -16.91
C ILE A 209 -10.59 3.72 -18.39
N GLY A 210 -11.43 2.75 -18.75
CA GLY A 210 -11.62 2.31 -20.13
C GLY A 210 -12.21 3.39 -21.03
N GLU A 211 -13.17 4.16 -20.52
CA GLU A 211 -13.72 5.34 -21.19
C GLU A 211 -12.65 6.39 -21.47
N ILE A 212 -11.88 6.79 -20.45
CA ILE A 212 -10.84 7.83 -20.56
C ILE A 212 -9.70 7.37 -21.46
N ALA A 213 -9.25 6.12 -21.32
CA ALA A 213 -8.23 5.55 -22.19
C ALA A 213 -8.65 5.59 -23.67
N LYS A 214 -9.92 5.27 -23.96
CA LYS A 214 -10.49 5.38 -25.31
C LYS A 214 -10.65 6.82 -25.78
N GLU A 215 -11.15 7.71 -24.92
CA GLU A 215 -11.37 9.15 -25.23
C GLU A 215 -10.05 9.85 -25.58
N LEU A 216 -8.99 9.56 -24.83
CA LEU A 216 -7.67 10.18 -24.95
C LEU A 216 -6.71 9.39 -25.86
N ASN A 217 -7.16 8.29 -26.46
CA ASN A 217 -6.34 7.36 -27.26
C ASN A 217 -5.06 6.91 -26.54
N ILE A 218 -5.20 6.48 -25.29
CA ILE A 218 -4.12 5.96 -24.46
C ILE A 218 -4.12 4.44 -24.57
N ASP A 219 -3.10 3.89 -25.22
CA ASP A 219 -2.82 2.46 -25.13
C ASP A 219 -2.18 2.16 -23.76
N CYS A 220 -2.95 1.49 -22.90
CA CYS A 220 -2.58 1.09 -21.54
C CYS A 220 -3.03 -0.34 -21.21
N GLU A 221 -3.08 -1.25 -22.19
CA GLU A 221 -3.46 -2.67 -21.98
C GLU A 221 -4.85 -2.90 -21.34
N TYR A 222 -5.74 -1.88 -21.34
CA TYR A 222 -7.07 -1.97 -20.73
C TYR A 222 -7.93 -3.02 -21.42
N ARG A 223 -8.39 -4.00 -20.65
CA ARG A 223 -9.30 -5.06 -21.10
C ARG A 223 -10.15 -5.59 -19.95
N LYS A 224 -11.35 -6.09 -20.28
CA LYS A 224 -12.22 -6.78 -19.33
C LYS A 224 -11.93 -8.28 -19.30
N LEU A 225 -11.98 -8.87 -18.11
CA LEU A 225 -11.65 -10.26 -17.79
C LEU A 225 -12.65 -10.78 -16.73
N PRO A 226 -12.83 -12.10 -16.58
CA PRO A 226 -13.38 -12.66 -15.36
C PRO A 226 -12.36 -12.58 -14.22
N ALA A 227 -12.83 -12.46 -12.99
CA ALA A 227 -12.08 -12.78 -11.78
C ALA A 227 -12.52 -14.17 -11.25
N TYR A 228 -11.56 -14.91 -10.72
CA TYR A 228 -11.76 -16.22 -10.12
C TYR A 228 -11.26 -16.21 -8.67
N ASP A 229 -12.12 -16.57 -7.73
CA ASP A 229 -11.76 -16.70 -6.32
C ASP A 229 -11.84 -18.18 -5.95
N ILE A 230 -10.73 -18.72 -5.49
CA ILE A 230 -10.56 -20.16 -5.28
C ILE A 230 -10.10 -20.49 -3.87
N SER A 231 -10.41 -21.70 -3.42
CA SER A 231 -9.86 -22.24 -2.18
C SER A 231 -8.34 -22.43 -2.30
N GLN A 232 -7.59 -22.08 -1.25
CA GLN A 232 -6.15 -22.37 -1.16
C GLN A 232 -5.87 -23.87 -0.90
N PHE A 233 -6.88 -24.62 -0.45
CA PHE A 233 -6.74 -25.99 0.06
C PHE A 233 -7.07 -27.04 -1.00
N PRO A 234 -6.49 -28.25 -0.89
CA PRO A 234 -6.80 -29.36 -1.78
C PRO A 234 -8.24 -29.89 -1.61
N VAL A 235 -8.85 -30.32 -2.71
CA VAL A 235 -10.13 -31.05 -2.74
C VAL A 235 -10.08 -32.24 -1.78
N GLY A 236 -11.11 -32.37 -0.95
CA GLY A 236 -11.23 -33.43 0.05
C GLY A 236 -10.68 -33.07 1.44
N GLU A 237 -10.05 -31.91 1.60
CA GLU A 237 -9.82 -31.32 2.93
C GLU A 237 -11.07 -30.58 3.43
N LYS A 238 -11.38 -30.69 4.73
CA LYS A 238 -12.51 -29.97 5.34
C LYS A 238 -12.43 -28.46 5.11
N LYS A 239 -11.22 -27.89 5.13
CA LYS A 239 -11.03 -26.45 4.91
C LYS A 239 -11.42 -26.01 3.50
N HIS A 240 -11.13 -26.83 2.48
CA HIS A 240 -11.57 -26.60 1.12
C HIS A 240 -13.09 -26.60 1.03
N GLU A 241 -13.75 -27.58 1.66
CA GLU A 241 -15.22 -27.60 1.74
C GLU A 241 -15.80 -26.39 2.46
N ASP A 242 -15.11 -25.81 3.45
CA ASP A 242 -15.57 -24.63 4.18
C ASP A 242 -15.37 -23.34 3.38
N GLU A 243 -14.18 -23.11 2.80
CA GLU A 243 -13.91 -21.97 1.90
C GLU A 243 -14.85 -21.96 0.68
N LEU A 244 -15.19 -23.12 0.11
CA LEU A 244 -16.17 -23.20 -0.98
C LEU A 244 -17.60 -22.80 -0.57
N LYS A 245 -18.00 -23.00 0.70
CA LYS A 245 -19.31 -22.52 1.19
C LYS A 245 -19.30 -21.01 1.32
N GLU A 246 -18.21 -20.45 1.86
CA GLU A 246 -18.02 -18.99 2.01
C GLU A 246 -18.05 -18.31 0.63
N LEU A 247 -17.35 -18.87 -0.36
CA LEU A 247 -17.40 -18.41 -1.76
C LEU A 247 -18.80 -18.55 -2.40
N GLN A 248 -19.57 -19.58 -2.04
CA GLN A 248 -20.96 -19.69 -2.51
C GLN A 248 -21.86 -18.62 -1.88
N GLU A 249 -21.75 -18.39 -0.56
CA GLU A 249 -22.51 -17.36 0.16
C GLU A 249 -22.20 -15.95 -0.37
N GLU A 250 -20.92 -15.65 -0.62
CA GLU A 250 -20.47 -14.41 -1.24
C GLU A 250 -21.02 -14.26 -2.67
N ALA A 251 -20.91 -15.29 -3.52
CA ALA A 251 -21.44 -15.27 -4.88
C ALA A 251 -22.96 -15.03 -4.94
N GLU A 252 -23.72 -15.64 -4.03
CA GLU A 252 -25.17 -15.41 -3.89
C GLU A 252 -25.48 -13.99 -3.41
N PHE A 253 -24.66 -13.42 -2.52
CA PHE A 253 -24.80 -12.04 -2.04
C PHE A 253 -24.44 -11.00 -3.11
N GLN A 254 -23.33 -11.17 -3.80
CA GLN A 254 -22.90 -10.31 -4.92
C GLN A 254 -23.97 -10.24 -6.02
N LYS A 255 -24.50 -11.40 -6.41
CA LYS A 255 -25.60 -11.50 -7.37
C LYS A 255 -26.86 -10.78 -6.89
N LYS A 256 -27.16 -10.82 -5.58
CA LYS A 256 -28.30 -10.11 -4.97
C LYS A 256 -28.13 -8.58 -5.02
N ILE A 257 -26.92 -8.05 -4.80
CA ILE A 257 -26.65 -6.61 -4.90
C ILE A 257 -26.52 -6.11 -6.36
N GLY A 258 -26.40 -7.03 -7.33
CA GLY A 258 -26.51 -6.76 -8.77
C GLY A 258 -25.21 -6.95 -9.56
N MET A 259 -24.23 -7.67 -9.02
CA MET A 259 -23.03 -8.07 -9.75
C MET A 259 -23.29 -9.31 -10.62
N GLU A 260 -22.52 -9.45 -11.70
CA GLU A 260 -22.53 -10.63 -12.57
C GLU A 260 -21.62 -11.72 -11.99
N THR A 261 -22.06 -12.31 -10.87
CA THR A 261 -21.30 -13.30 -10.11
C THR A 261 -22.02 -14.65 -10.07
N ARG A 262 -21.24 -15.74 -10.09
CA ARG A 262 -21.71 -17.12 -9.94
C ARG A 262 -20.71 -17.97 -9.15
N PHE A 263 -21.21 -19.00 -8.47
CA PHE A 263 -20.38 -20.09 -7.96
C PHE A 263 -20.31 -21.22 -8.99
N ASP A 264 -19.14 -21.79 -9.22
CA ASP A 264 -18.92 -22.99 -10.04
C ASP A 264 -18.10 -24.02 -9.25
N PRO A 265 -18.69 -25.16 -8.84
CA PRO A 265 -18.00 -26.19 -8.06
C PRO A 265 -16.94 -26.97 -8.86
N ASN A 266 -16.83 -26.74 -10.18
CA ASN A 266 -15.84 -27.39 -11.05
C ASN A 266 -14.89 -26.39 -11.72
N LEU A 267 -14.85 -25.13 -11.24
CA LEU A 267 -13.96 -24.10 -11.76
C LEU A 267 -12.51 -24.59 -11.80
N THR A 268 -11.84 -24.40 -12.93
CA THR A 268 -10.41 -24.70 -13.11
C THR A 268 -9.79 -23.61 -13.98
N VAL A 269 -8.53 -23.27 -13.73
CA VAL A 269 -7.81 -22.21 -14.43
C VAL A 269 -6.92 -22.84 -15.51
N ARG A 270 -7.06 -22.48 -16.79
CA ARG A 270 -6.15 -22.99 -17.82
C ARG A 270 -4.72 -22.54 -17.53
N GLY A 271 -3.78 -23.49 -17.59
CA GLY A 271 -2.37 -23.24 -17.26
C GLY A 271 -2.01 -23.45 -15.81
N TRP A 272 -2.99 -23.57 -14.91
CA TRP A 272 -2.77 -24.11 -13.56
C TRP A 272 -2.66 -25.64 -13.68
N ALA A 273 -1.43 -26.14 -13.63
CA ALA A 273 -1.09 -27.55 -13.83
C ALA A 273 -0.42 -28.15 -12.58
N SER A 274 -0.88 -27.71 -11.40
CA SER A 274 -0.45 -28.27 -10.12
C SER A 274 -0.85 -29.74 -9.97
N SER A 275 -0.08 -30.49 -9.17
CA SER A 275 -0.55 -31.76 -8.61
C SER A 275 -1.58 -31.56 -7.48
N ILE A 276 -1.77 -30.32 -7.02
CA ILE A 276 -2.78 -29.95 -6.03
C ILE A 276 -4.09 -29.63 -6.77
N ASP A 277 -5.08 -30.50 -6.60
CA ASP A 277 -6.44 -30.26 -7.09
C ASP A 277 -7.13 -29.26 -6.16
N GLN A 278 -7.42 -28.05 -6.67
CA GLN A 278 -8.08 -26.96 -5.96
C GLN A 278 -9.33 -26.48 -6.72
N ARG A 279 -9.99 -27.38 -7.48
CA ARG A 279 -11.13 -27.00 -8.32
C ARG A 279 -12.31 -26.45 -7.50
N GLY A 280 -13.11 -25.62 -8.14
CA GLY A 280 -14.27 -24.99 -7.54
C GLY A 280 -13.95 -23.59 -7.03
N GLY A 281 -14.91 -22.68 -7.15
CA GLY A 281 -14.74 -21.29 -6.72
C GLY A 281 -15.85 -20.36 -7.18
N MET A 282 -15.67 -19.08 -6.91
CA MET A 282 -16.51 -18.01 -7.41
C MET A 282 -15.95 -17.48 -8.74
N VAL A 283 -16.84 -17.01 -9.61
CA VAL A 283 -16.50 -16.23 -10.79
C VAL A 283 -17.30 -14.94 -10.79
N ALA A 284 -16.60 -13.81 -10.73
CA ALA A 284 -17.15 -12.48 -10.97
C ALA A 284 -16.77 -12.01 -12.38
N ASP A 285 -17.77 -11.84 -13.25
CA ASP A 285 -17.56 -11.38 -14.62
C ASP A 285 -17.37 -9.84 -14.68
N ASN A 286 -16.90 -9.33 -15.82
CA ASN A 286 -16.68 -7.91 -16.13
C ASN A 286 -15.61 -7.17 -15.32
N GLN A 287 -14.75 -7.85 -14.57
CA GLN A 287 -13.56 -7.22 -13.98
C GLN A 287 -12.59 -6.73 -15.06
N ALA A 288 -11.54 -5.99 -14.71
CA ALA A 288 -10.62 -5.44 -15.69
C ALA A 288 -9.17 -5.44 -15.22
N THR A 289 -8.28 -5.20 -16.18
CA THR A 289 -6.89 -4.91 -15.89
C THR A 289 -6.29 -3.98 -16.94
N PHE A 290 -5.17 -3.35 -16.60
CA PHE A 290 -4.50 -2.31 -17.38
C PHE A 290 -3.07 -2.08 -16.88
N HIS A 291 -2.29 -1.31 -17.62
CA HIS A 291 -0.97 -0.81 -17.24
C HIS A 291 -1.12 0.59 -16.61
N PRO A 292 -1.10 0.73 -15.28
CA PRO A 292 -1.56 1.92 -14.57
C PRO A 292 -0.70 3.15 -14.83
N THR A 293 0.62 3.01 -14.92
CA THR A 293 1.51 4.15 -15.19
C THR A 293 1.40 4.65 -16.64
N ARG A 294 1.22 3.77 -17.65
CA ARG A 294 0.92 4.16 -19.04
C ARG A 294 -0.39 4.96 -19.13
N TYR A 295 -1.44 4.48 -18.46
CA TYR A 295 -2.70 5.21 -18.35
C TYR A 295 -2.50 6.62 -17.78
N LEU A 296 -1.85 6.73 -16.62
CA LEU A 296 -1.70 8.02 -15.93
C LEU A 296 -0.71 8.97 -16.61
N VAL A 297 0.32 8.47 -17.29
CA VAL A 297 1.16 9.31 -18.16
C VAL A 297 0.36 9.85 -19.35
N GLY A 298 -0.53 9.05 -19.94
CA GLY A 298 -1.48 9.52 -20.95
C GLY A 298 -2.40 10.64 -20.43
N VAL A 299 -3.00 10.45 -19.26
CA VAL A 299 -3.86 11.46 -18.61
C VAL A 299 -3.07 12.71 -18.22
N LEU A 300 -1.84 12.59 -17.69
CA LEU A 300 -0.96 13.72 -17.37
C LEU A 300 -0.55 14.50 -18.62
N ASN A 301 -0.27 13.84 -19.74
CA ASN A 301 0.03 14.50 -21.01
C ASN A 301 -1.17 15.28 -21.53
N TRP A 302 -2.39 14.73 -21.42
CA TRP A 302 -3.61 15.47 -21.74
C TRP A 302 -3.82 16.67 -20.81
N LEU A 303 -3.70 16.47 -19.48
CA LEU A 303 -3.81 17.53 -18.47
C LEU A 303 -2.82 18.67 -18.74
N LYS A 304 -1.55 18.36 -19.03
CA LYS A 304 -0.48 19.32 -19.35
C LYS A 304 -0.77 20.18 -20.60
N SER A 305 -1.68 19.74 -21.47
CA SER A 305 -2.13 20.52 -22.63
C SER A 305 -3.35 21.42 -22.35
N GLN A 306 -3.97 21.32 -21.17
CA GLN A 306 -5.14 22.13 -20.81
C GLN A 306 -4.71 23.49 -20.22
N PRO A 307 -5.34 24.62 -20.61
CA PRO A 307 -4.95 25.96 -20.16
C PRO A 307 -5.28 26.23 -18.67
N ASN A 308 -6.17 25.43 -18.09
CA ASN A 308 -6.64 25.52 -16.71
C ASN A 308 -5.95 24.52 -15.76
N PHE A 309 -4.84 23.91 -16.18
CA PHE A 309 -4.07 22.97 -15.35
C PHE A 309 -2.61 23.40 -15.20
N GLN A 310 -2.09 23.27 -13.98
CA GLN A 310 -0.66 23.38 -13.67
C GLN A 310 -0.23 22.22 -12.78
N CYS A 311 1.03 21.80 -12.88
CA CYS A 311 1.59 20.81 -11.97
C CYS A 311 3.04 21.13 -11.60
N TYR A 312 3.37 20.94 -10.32
CA TYR A 312 4.69 21.15 -9.75
C TYR A 312 5.15 19.87 -9.01
N ALA A 313 6.25 19.28 -9.45
CA ALA A 313 6.91 18.16 -8.78
C ALA A 313 7.91 18.68 -7.73
N ARG A 314 8.51 17.80 -6.93
CA ARG A 314 9.54 18.14 -5.92
C ARG A 314 9.13 19.32 -5.01
N THR A 315 7.84 19.41 -4.73
CA THR A 315 7.15 20.51 -4.05
C THR A 315 6.41 19.93 -2.84
N ARG A 316 7.14 19.69 -1.76
CA ARG A 316 6.62 19.04 -0.55
C ARG A 316 5.75 20.00 0.25
N VAL A 317 4.54 19.56 0.62
CA VAL A 317 3.63 20.32 1.50
C VAL A 317 3.97 20.11 2.96
N MET A 318 4.10 21.22 3.69
CA MET A 318 4.38 21.25 5.13
C MET A 318 3.14 21.60 5.94
N ASP A 319 2.23 22.40 5.40
CA ASP A 319 1.02 22.83 6.09
C ASP A 319 -0.13 23.11 5.12
N VAL A 320 -1.36 22.90 5.58
CA VAL A 320 -2.62 23.12 4.85
C VAL A 320 -3.60 23.70 5.87
N LYS A 321 -4.00 24.95 5.72
CA LYS A 321 -4.81 25.68 6.70
C LYS A 321 -5.99 26.35 6.03
N GLU A 322 -7.19 26.03 6.49
CA GLU A 322 -8.38 26.80 6.17
C GLU A 322 -8.30 28.17 6.88
N LYS A 323 -8.52 29.24 6.12
CA LYS A 323 -8.46 30.64 6.55
C LYS A 323 -9.78 31.33 6.25
N GLY A 324 -10.07 32.39 7.00
CA GLY A 324 -11.32 33.13 6.91
C GLY A 324 -12.39 32.61 7.88
N ILE A 325 -13.51 33.32 7.93
CA ILE A 325 -14.67 33.01 8.76
C ILE A 325 -15.89 33.14 7.86
N GLU A 326 -16.78 32.16 7.94
CA GLU A 326 -18.10 32.21 7.33
C GLU A 326 -19.13 32.10 8.47
N LEU A 327 -20.07 33.04 8.53
CA LEU A 327 -21.01 33.18 9.64
C LEU A 327 -22.35 33.67 9.10
N LEU A 328 -23.40 32.84 9.22
CA LEU A 328 -24.74 33.08 8.65
C LEU A 328 -24.72 33.36 7.12
N GLY A 329 -23.83 32.69 6.37
CA GLY A 329 -23.68 32.88 4.92
C GLY A 329 -22.97 34.18 4.52
N MET A 330 -22.35 34.89 5.47
CA MET A 330 -21.48 36.04 5.20
C MET A 330 -20.03 35.72 5.54
N GLY A 331 -19.12 36.21 4.70
CA GLY A 331 -17.68 35.95 4.80
C GLY A 331 -17.19 35.04 3.66
N HIS A 332 -15.91 34.71 3.69
CA HIS A 332 -15.28 33.84 2.69
C HIS A 332 -14.22 32.96 3.33
N LYS A 333 -14.16 31.70 2.91
CA LYS A 333 -13.16 30.73 3.36
C LYS A 333 -12.28 30.28 2.20
N THR A 334 -10.98 30.31 2.42
CA THR A 334 -9.94 29.84 1.49
C THR A 334 -8.99 28.89 2.21
N VAL A 335 -8.13 28.20 1.46
CA VAL A 335 -7.06 27.36 2.00
C VAL A 335 -5.71 27.98 1.67
N GLU A 336 -4.83 28.04 2.67
CA GLU A 336 -3.44 28.44 2.57
C GLU A 336 -2.56 27.19 2.75
N ILE A 337 -1.76 26.86 1.74
CA ILE A 337 -0.83 25.73 1.73
C ILE A 337 0.58 26.30 1.77
N THR A 338 1.45 25.73 2.61
CA THR A 338 2.88 26.11 2.68
C THR A 338 3.75 24.93 2.26
N THR A 339 4.82 25.22 1.53
CA THR A 339 5.75 24.21 0.99
C THR A 339 7.10 24.24 1.69
N GLU A 340 7.86 23.15 1.57
CA GLU A 340 9.21 23.00 2.13
C GLU A 340 10.19 24.03 1.53
N GLY A 341 10.00 24.42 0.26
CA GLY A 341 10.74 25.50 -0.41
C GLY A 341 10.35 26.92 0.02
N GLY A 342 9.42 27.08 0.97
CA GLY A 342 9.01 28.38 1.51
C GLY A 342 7.91 29.11 0.71
N HIS A 343 7.56 28.61 -0.48
CA HIS A 343 6.47 29.15 -1.30
C HIS A 343 5.09 28.70 -0.80
N THR A 344 4.07 29.49 -1.12
CA THR A 344 2.69 29.30 -0.68
C THR A 344 1.71 29.17 -1.84
N ILE A 345 0.65 28.39 -1.62
CA ILE A 345 -0.49 28.30 -2.54
C ILE A 345 -1.74 28.72 -1.79
N LYS A 346 -2.47 29.70 -2.33
CA LYS A 346 -3.82 30.04 -1.87
C LYS A 346 -4.84 29.43 -2.82
N ALA A 347 -5.84 28.72 -2.28
CA ALA A 347 -6.87 28.04 -3.06
C ALA A 347 -8.27 28.24 -2.50
N GLU A 348 -9.30 28.09 -3.33
CA GLU A 348 -10.69 28.03 -2.87
C GLU A 348 -11.00 26.71 -2.17
N ASN A 349 -10.39 25.61 -2.65
CA ASN A 349 -10.44 24.28 -2.04
C ASN A 349 -9.07 23.59 -2.11
N ALA A 350 -8.78 22.69 -1.17
CA ALA A 350 -7.60 21.83 -1.20
C ALA A 350 -7.98 20.36 -1.06
N ILE A 351 -7.28 19.47 -1.76
CA ILE A 351 -7.52 18.02 -1.77
C ILE A 351 -6.23 17.29 -1.38
N GLU A 352 -6.21 16.64 -0.22
CA GLU A 352 -5.12 15.78 0.24
C GLU A 352 -5.30 14.37 -0.35
N ALA A 353 -4.59 14.08 -1.45
CA ALA A 353 -4.55 12.80 -2.17
C ALA A 353 -3.23 12.04 -1.90
N THR A 354 -2.75 12.11 -0.65
CA THR A 354 -1.40 11.69 -0.23
C THR A 354 -1.33 10.27 0.35
N CYS A 355 -2.31 9.41 0.04
CA CYS A 355 -2.64 8.13 0.70
C CYS A 355 -3.00 8.24 2.20
N VAL A 356 -2.40 9.17 2.94
CA VAL A 356 -2.71 9.47 4.35
C VAL A 356 -2.74 11.00 4.55
N PRO A 357 -3.76 11.57 5.23
CA PRO A 357 -3.84 13.01 5.46
C PRO A 357 -2.67 13.54 6.30
N LEU A 358 -2.17 14.72 5.98
CA LEU A 358 -0.96 15.30 6.57
C LEU A 358 -1.18 15.82 8.01
N GLN A 359 -2.43 16.09 8.39
CA GLN A 359 -2.77 16.92 9.56
C GLN A 359 -3.50 16.19 10.70
N LYS A 360 -4.31 15.15 10.40
CA LYS A 360 -5.36 14.67 11.32
C LYS A 360 -5.14 13.25 11.79
N LEU A 361 -4.69 13.14 13.04
CA LEU A 361 -4.51 11.86 13.74
C LEU A 361 -5.80 11.02 13.81
N SER A 362 -6.99 11.64 13.84
CA SER A 362 -8.26 10.92 14.02
C SER A 362 -8.62 9.98 12.86
N VAL A 363 -8.18 10.27 11.63
CA VAL A 363 -8.35 9.35 10.49
C VAL A 363 -7.20 8.33 10.47
N ILE A 364 -5.98 8.77 10.82
CA ILE A 364 -4.79 7.90 10.89
C ILE A 364 -4.97 6.75 11.89
N THR A 365 -5.64 6.97 13.02
CA THR A 365 -5.97 5.91 14.00
C THR A 365 -7.08 4.96 13.56
N GLN A 366 -7.63 5.13 12.35
CA GLN A 366 -8.61 4.24 11.73
C GLN A 366 -7.99 3.46 10.55
N LEU A 367 -6.66 3.53 10.39
CA LEU A 367 -5.91 2.90 9.30
C LEU A 367 -4.87 1.93 9.83
N GLU A 368 -4.87 0.69 9.35
CA GLU A 368 -3.70 -0.19 9.44
C GLU A 368 -2.77 0.02 8.24
N PHE A 369 -1.51 -0.38 8.37
CA PHE A 369 -0.47 -0.15 7.37
C PHE A 369 0.23 -1.46 7.05
N TYR A 370 0.08 -1.93 5.82
CA TYR A 370 0.61 -3.22 5.35
C TYR A 370 1.63 -3.06 4.23
N ARG A 371 2.60 -3.98 4.16
CA ARG A 371 3.47 -4.19 3.00
C ARG A 371 2.93 -5.39 2.23
N THR A 372 2.69 -5.22 0.93
CA THR A 372 2.31 -6.30 0.00
C THR A 372 3.46 -6.57 -0.97
N TYR A 373 3.63 -7.79 -1.46
CA TYR A 373 4.74 -8.20 -2.33
C TYR A 373 4.22 -8.64 -3.70
N CYS A 374 5.06 -8.52 -4.72
CA CYS A 374 4.77 -8.90 -6.09
C CYS A 374 6.02 -9.44 -6.79
N ILE A 375 5.83 -10.42 -7.67
CA ILE A 375 6.82 -10.90 -8.64
C ILE A 375 6.20 -10.88 -10.04
N ALA A 376 7.01 -10.67 -11.08
CA ALA A 376 6.60 -10.87 -12.47
C ALA A 376 7.42 -11.99 -13.10
N VAL A 377 6.72 -13.04 -13.50
CA VAL A 377 7.29 -14.30 -13.99
C VAL A 377 6.98 -14.45 -15.47
N ARG A 378 7.98 -14.78 -16.29
CA ARG A 378 7.75 -15.10 -17.71
C ARG A 378 6.92 -16.37 -17.85
N VAL A 379 5.86 -16.32 -18.64
CA VAL A 379 5.09 -17.51 -19.08
C VAL A 379 4.87 -17.43 -20.59
N PRO A 380 4.94 -18.53 -21.34
CA PRO A 380 4.69 -18.51 -22.79
C PRO A 380 3.27 -18.00 -23.11
N LYS A 381 3.14 -17.15 -24.13
CA LYS A 381 1.85 -16.58 -24.53
C LYS A 381 0.77 -17.63 -24.74
N GLY A 382 -0.39 -17.41 -24.13
CA GLY A 382 -1.55 -18.32 -24.18
C GLY A 382 -1.43 -19.62 -23.36
N SER A 383 -0.29 -19.84 -22.66
CA SER A 383 -0.13 -21.00 -21.77
C SER A 383 -0.95 -20.91 -20.47
N VAL A 384 -1.33 -19.69 -20.07
CA VAL A 384 -2.20 -19.39 -18.93
C VAL A 384 -3.50 -18.74 -19.44
N GLU A 385 -4.59 -18.89 -18.70
CA GLU A 385 -5.83 -18.11 -18.86
C GLU A 385 -5.56 -16.62 -18.64
N ASP A 386 -6.18 -15.75 -19.43
CA ASP A 386 -6.21 -14.32 -19.14
C ASP A 386 -7.43 -14.06 -18.25
N CYS A 387 -7.19 -14.08 -16.94
CA CYS A 387 -8.16 -13.82 -15.89
C CYS A 387 -7.49 -13.01 -14.76
N LEU A 388 -8.30 -12.45 -13.86
CA LEU A 388 -7.84 -12.18 -12.50
C LEU A 388 -8.06 -13.43 -11.67
N LEU A 389 -7.22 -13.69 -10.69
CA LEU A 389 -7.29 -14.89 -9.86
C LEU A 389 -6.82 -14.56 -8.44
N TYR A 390 -7.59 -15.00 -7.44
CA TYR A 390 -7.36 -14.77 -6.03
C TYR A 390 -7.50 -16.10 -5.26
N ASP A 391 -6.69 -16.34 -4.23
CA ASP A 391 -6.93 -17.40 -3.25
C ASP A 391 -7.38 -16.85 -1.88
N ASN A 392 -8.19 -17.62 -1.14
CA ASN A 392 -8.72 -17.20 0.16
C ASN A 392 -7.74 -17.42 1.34
N ALA A 393 -6.42 -17.30 1.13
CA ALA A 393 -5.46 -17.50 2.22
C ALA A 393 -5.40 -16.30 3.19
N GLU A 394 -5.06 -16.53 4.47
CA GLU A 394 -4.81 -15.42 5.43
C GLU A 394 -3.64 -14.53 4.96
N GLU A 395 -2.69 -15.11 4.23
CA GLU A 395 -1.67 -14.41 3.45
C GLU A 395 -2.00 -14.58 1.96
N TYR A 396 -3.15 -14.09 1.50
CA TYR A 396 -3.74 -14.33 0.17
C TYR A 396 -2.78 -14.09 -1.00
N LYS A 397 -3.00 -14.78 -2.12
CA LYS A 397 -2.26 -14.63 -3.37
C LYS A 397 -3.19 -14.18 -4.49
N TYR A 398 -2.76 -13.19 -5.26
CA TYR A 398 -3.48 -12.69 -6.44
C TYR A 398 -2.62 -12.75 -7.71
N VAL A 399 -3.24 -12.97 -8.87
CA VAL A 399 -2.56 -13.23 -10.15
C VAL A 399 -3.25 -12.55 -11.33
N ARG A 400 -2.45 -11.96 -12.24
CA ARG A 400 -2.89 -11.47 -13.56
C ARG A 400 -1.78 -11.53 -14.63
N LEU A 401 -2.14 -11.33 -15.91
CA LEU A 401 -1.19 -11.23 -17.04
C LEU A 401 -0.94 -9.79 -17.53
N THR A 402 0.30 -9.44 -17.88
CA THR A 402 0.66 -8.20 -18.58
C THR A 402 1.67 -8.44 -19.70
N GLU A 403 1.77 -7.51 -20.64
CA GLU A 403 2.66 -7.66 -21.80
C GLU A 403 4.14 -7.75 -21.39
N CYS A 404 4.82 -8.84 -21.80
CA CYS A 404 6.28 -8.97 -21.74
C CYS A 404 6.88 -8.71 -23.13
N ASP A 405 6.91 -9.70 -24.02
CA ASP A 405 7.49 -9.56 -25.37
C ASP A 405 6.69 -10.35 -26.42
N ASP A 406 7.25 -10.63 -27.60
CA ASP A 406 6.55 -11.37 -28.67
C ASP A 406 6.22 -12.83 -28.31
N LYS A 407 6.91 -13.42 -27.32
CA LYS A 407 6.83 -14.85 -26.98
C LYS A 407 6.20 -15.10 -25.62
N ASP A 408 6.54 -14.27 -24.65
CA ASP A 408 6.12 -14.41 -23.26
C ASP A 408 5.11 -13.31 -22.87
N ASP A 409 4.26 -13.63 -21.91
CA ASP A 409 3.57 -12.66 -21.04
C ASP A 409 4.23 -12.67 -19.66
N TYR A 410 4.05 -11.60 -18.88
CA TYR A 410 4.37 -11.60 -17.46
C TYR A 410 3.15 -12.03 -16.65
N LEU A 411 3.27 -13.17 -15.96
CA LEU A 411 2.41 -13.56 -14.86
C LEU A 411 2.84 -12.75 -13.63
N VAL A 412 2.04 -11.73 -13.28
CA VAL A 412 2.21 -10.95 -12.05
C VAL A 412 1.51 -11.71 -10.94
N VAL A 413 2.27 -12.12 -9.91
CA VAL A 413 1.77 -12.81 -8.71
C VAL A 413 2.13 -11.97 -7.50
N GLY A 414 1.18 -11.67 -6.64
CA GLY A 414 1.42 -10.90 -5.42
C GLY A 414 0.62 -11.35 -4.21
N GLY A 415 0.84 -10.70 -3.08
CA GLY A 415 0.32 -11.06 -1.76
C GLY A 415 1.42 -11.13 -0.70
N CYS A 416 1.27 -12.08 0.24
CA CYS A 416 2.19 -12.29 1.38
C CYS A 416 2.32 -11.05 2.28
N ASP A 417 1.17 -10.46 2.59
CA ASP A 417 1.05 -9.16 3.26
C ASP A 417 1.43 -9.20 4.75
N HIS A 418 2.05 -8.14 5.24
CA HIS A 418 2.41 -8.03 6.66
C HIS A 418 2.42 -6.58 7.17
N LYS A 419 2.31 -6.37 8.49
CA LYS A 419 2.28 -5.00 9.04
C LYS A 419 3.63 -4.30 8.88
N VAL A 420 3.59 -3.03 8.46
CA VAL A 420 4.78 -2.22 8.17
C VAL A 420 5.71 -2.18 9.38
N GLY A 421 6.93 -2.69 9.24
CA GLY A 421 7.98 -2.65 10.26
C GLY A 421 7.74 -3.48 11.52
N GLN A 422 6.75 -4.38 11.52
CA GLN A 422 6.44 -5.25 12.68
C GLN A 422 6.89 -6.70 12.49
N GLU A 423 7.34 -7.07 11.29
CA GLU A 423 7.70 -8.43 10.87
C GLU A 423 8.93 -8.44 9.95
N GLU A 424 9.55 -9.62 9.80
CA GLU A 424 10.69 -9.84 8.92
C GLU A 424 10.28 -9.93 7.44
N THR A 425 11.06 -9.29 6.57
CA THR A 425 10.69 -9.07 5.14
C THR A 425 11.23 -10.12 4.18
N LEU A 426 12.22 -10.91 4.58
CA LEU A 426 13.05 -11.70 3.66
C LEU A 426 12.40 -12.91 2.97
N PRO A 427 11.52 -13.73 3.60
CA PRO A 427 11.01 -14.94 2.94
C PRO A 427 9.88 -14.67 1.93
N ARG A 428 9.34 -13.43 1.87
CA ARG A 428 8.09 -13.11 1.16
C ARG A 428 8.16 -13.36 -0.36
N PHE A 429 9.27 -13.01 -1.01
CA PHE A 429 9.45 -13.29 -2.45
C PHE A 429 9.70 -14.77 -2.76
N ASP A 430 10.32 -15.52 -1.84
CA ASP A 430 10.60 -16.94 -2.03
C ASP A 430 9.31 -17.76 -1.85
N GLU A 431 8.41 -17.30 -0.98
CA GLU A 431 7.06 -17.83 -0.84
C GLU A 431 6.21 -17.63 -2.10
N LEU A 432 6.17 -16.41 -2.66
CA LEU A 432 5.49 -16.14 -3.94
C LEU A 432 6.08 -16.97 -5.08
N GLU A 433 7.40 -17.08 -5.17
CA GLU A 433 8.08 -17.91 -6.19
C GLU A 433 7.73 -19.39 -6.04
N LYS A 434 7.75 -19.93 -4.82
CA LYS A 434 7.36 -21.32 -4.54
C LYS A 434 5.90 -21.56 -4.92
N TRP A 435 4.97 -20.75 -4.40
CA TRP A 435 3.53 -20.86 -4.68
C TRP A 435 3.26 -20.85 -6.18
N THR A 436 3.95 -19.96 -6.92
CA THR A 436 3.82 -19.84 -8.38
C THR A 436 4.32 -21.08 -9.10
N ARG A 437 5.52 -21.58 -8.78
CA ARG A 437 6.11 -22.74 -9.47
C ARG A 437 5.39 -24.05 -9.17
N GLU A 438 4.74 -24.18 -8.01
CA GLU A 438 3.86 -25.31 -7.67
C GLU A 438 2.56 -25.35 -8.49
N ARG A 439 2.15 -24.22 -9.09
CA ARG A 439 0.86 -24.04 -9.79
C ARG A 439 1.00 -23.88 -11.30
N PHE A 440 2.02 -23.14 -11.72
CA PHE A 440 2.35 -22.83 -13.10
C PHE A 440 3.73 -23.43 -13.42
N PRO A 441 3.87 -24.75 -13.67
CA PRO A 441 5.16 -25.39 -13.94
C PRO A 441 5.88 -24.87 -15.20
N GLN A 442 5.17 -24.16 -16.07
CA GLN A 442 5.71 -23.40 -17.22
C GLN A 442 6.34 -22.04 -16.84
N ALA A 443 6.32 -21.66 -15.55
CA ALA A 443 6.95 -20.45 -15.02
C ALA A 443 8.46 -20.41 -15.32
N GLY A 444 8.87 -19.43 -16.12
CA GLY A 444 10.25 -19.19 -16.50
C GLY A 444 11.04 -18.39 -15.46
N ALA A 445 11.77 -17.39 -15.96
CA ALA A 445 12.52 -16.44 -15.14
C ALA A 445 11.60 -15.45 -14.42
N ILE A 446 12.03 -14.99 -13.25
CA ILE A 446 11.45 -13.82 -12.59
C ILE A 446 12.29 -12.62 -12.98
N ASP A 447 11.71 -11.71 -13.76
CA ASP A 447 12.42 -10.52 -14.24
C ASP A 447 12.25 -9.34 -13.27
N TYR A 448 11.15 -9.32 -12.50
CA TYR A 448 10.85 -8.26 -11.52
C TYR A 448 10.38 -8.85 -10.19
N LYS A 449 10.82 -8.25 -9.08
CA LYS A 449 10.35 -8.49 -7.71
C LYS A 449 10.18 -7.11 -7.07
N TRP A 450 9.03 -6.80 -6.46
CA TRP A 450 8.80 -5.51 -5.77
C TRP A 450 7.78 -5.59 -4.63
N SER A 451 7.74 -4.59 -3.75
CA SER A 451 6.70 -4.50 -2.71
C SER A 451 6.00 -3.13 -2.63
N GLY A 452 4.69 -3.12 -2.40
CA GLY A 452 3.84 -1.92 -2.23
C GLY A 452 3.46 -1.67 -0.78
N GLN A 453 2.84 -0.51 -0.49
CA GLN A 453 2.16 -0.22 0.78
C GLN A 453 0.65 -0.14 0.58
N ILE A 454 -0.09 -0.72 1.51
CA ILE A 454 -1.55 -0.65 1.60
C ILE A 454 -1.97 0.06 2.90
N PHE A 455 -3.11 0.74 2.86
CA PHE A 455 -3.67 1.56 3.94
C PHE A 455 -5.10 1.09 4.25
N GLU A 456 -5.24 0.19 5.22
CA GLU A 456 -6.49 -0.53 5.48
C GLU A 456 -7.44 0.22 6.42
N PRO A 457 -8.63 0.63 5.98
CA PRO A 457 -9.63 1.21 6.87
C PRO A 457 -10.26 0.13 7.76
N VAL A 458 -10.44 0.41 9.05
CA VAL A 458 -11.08 -0.52 10.02
C VAL A 458 -12.55 -0.89 9.69
N ASP A 459 -13.12 -0.35 8.63
CA ASP A 459 -14.45 -0.65 8.11
C ASP A 459 -14.49 -0.77 6.58
N TYR A 460 -13.41 -1.22 5.95
CA TYR A 460 -13.34 -1.72 4.55
C TYR A 460 -13.49 -0.69 3.43
N MET A 461 -14.06 0.49 3.70
CA MET A 461 -14.32 1.51 2.68
C MET A 461 -13.36 2.69 2.77
N GLY A 462 -12.99 3.27 1.63
CA GLY A 462 -12.20 4.51 1.58
C GLY A 462 -12.85 5.69 2.29
N PHE A 463 -12.03 6.61 2.80
CA PHE A 463 -12.45 7.90 3.32
C PHE A 463 -12.24 8.96 2.22
N ILE A 464 -13.34 9.40 1.60
CA ILE A 464 -13.37 10.32 0.47
C ILE A 464 -14.40 11.42 0.75
N GLY A 465 -13.94 12.67 0.87
CA GLY A 465 -14.82 13.83 1.11
C GLY A 465 -14.15 14.87 2.01
N LYS A 466 -14.95 15.81 2.55
CA LYS A 466 -14.46 16.85 3.46
C LYS A 466 -13.78 16.28 4.71
N ASN A 467 -12.58 16.79 4.99
CA ASN A 467 -11.83 16.53 6.20
C ASN A 467 -12.65 16.93 7.44
N GLN A 468 -12.59 16.15 8.53
CA GLN A 468 -13.48 16.33 9.68
C GLN A 468 -13.29 17.70 10.34
N GLY A 469 -14.29 18.59 10.27
CA GLY A 469 -14.19 19.95 10.82
C GLY A 469 -13.47 20.95 9.92
N ASN A 470 -13.39 20.66 8.62
CA ASN A 470 -13.06 21.60 7.55
C ASN A 470 -14.22 21.64 6.54
N ASP A 471 -14.33 22.77 5.85
CA ASP A 471 -15.34 23.02 4.81
C ASP A 471 -14.73 23.10 3.41
N LYS A 472 -13.44 23.45 3.32
CA LYS A 472 -12.69 23.64 2.05
C LYS A 472 -11.52 22.65 1.86
N ILE A 473 -11.23 21.79 2.84
CA ILE A 473 -10.18 20.76 2.75
C ILE A 473 -10.83 19.38 2.64
N TYR A 474 -10.46 18.63 1.61
CA TYR A 474 -10.93 17.28 1.31
C TYR A 474 -9.78 16.27 1.46
N ILE A 475 -10.10 15.00 1.69
CA ILE A 475 -9.13 13.89 1.80
C ILE A 475 -9.52 12.71 0.91
N ILE A 476 -8.51 11.93 0.52
CA ILE A 476 -8.63 10.61 -0.12
C ILE A 476 -7.64 9.67 0.58
N THR A 477 -8.13 8.67 1.31
CA THR A 477 -7.30 7.78 2.16
C THR A 477 -8.06 6.51 2.56
N GLY A 478 -7.37 5.50 3.11
CA GLY A 478 -7.98 4.22 3.49
C GLY A 478 -8.33 3.38 2.28
N ASP A 479 -7.44 3.33 1.31
CA ASP A 479 -7.73 2.87 -0.05
C ASP A 479 -7.65 1.34 -0.23
N SER A 480 -7.20 0.58 0.78
CA SER A 480 -7.06 -0.88 0.77
C SER A 480 -6.28 -1.38 -0.47
N GLY A 481 -6.40 -2.65 -0.88
CA GLY A 481 -5.87 -3.10 -2.19
C GLY A 481 -6.63 -2.49 -3.38
N ASP A 482 -7.85 -2.00 -3.14
CA ASP A 482 -8.74 -1.28 -4.06
C ASP A 482 -8.28 0.13 -4.50
N GLY A 483 -7.04 0.53 -4.22
CA GLY A 483 -6.58 1.91 -4.40
C GLY A 483 -6.68 2.48 -5.82
N LEU A 484 -6.74 1.62 -6.85
CA LEU A 484 -6.95 2.05 -8.23
C LEU A 484 -8.41 2.48 -8.50
N THR A 485 -9.39 1.73 -8.01
CA THR A 485 -10.81 2.09 -8.11
C THR A 485 -11.19 3.19 -7.13
N HIS A 486 -10.74 3.13 -5.86
CA HIS A 486 -10.93 4.21 -4.89
C HIS A 486 -10.37 5.56 -5.40
N GLY A 487 -9.19 5.57 -6.01
CA GLY A 487 -8.57 6.79 -6.55
C GLY A 487 -9.33 7.42 -7.72
N VAL A 488 -9.85 6.61 -8.65
CA VAL A 488 -10.67 7.12 -9.77
C VAL A 488 -12.05 7.56 -9.29
N LEU A 489 -12.68 6.79 -8.39
CA LEU A 489 -13.96 7.12 -7.76
C LEU A 489 -13.90 8.47 -7.05
N ALA A 490 -12.80 8.75 -6.34
CA ALA A 490 -12.60 9.99 -5.63
C ALA A 490 -12.69 11.22 -6.53
N GLY A 491 -12.20 11.13 -7.77
CA GLY A 491 -12.29 12.24 -8.73
C GLY A 491 -13.73 12.66 -9.03
N ARG A 492 -14.65 11.70 -9.13
CA ARG A 492 -16.08 12.00 -9.29
C ARG A 492 -16.71 12.49 -8.00
N LEU A 493 -16.48 11.80 -6.88
CA LEU A 493 -17.09 12.16 -5.58
C LEU A 493 -16.73 13.59 -5.17
N LEU A 494 -15.45 13.95 -5.26
CA LEU A 494 -14.97 15.28 -4.84
C LEU A 494 -15.37 16.37 -5.83
N ALA A 495 -15.35 16.10 -7.14
CA ALA A 495 -15.82 17.08 -8.12
C ALA A 495 -17.33 17.34 -7.96
N ASP A 496 -18.14 16.31 -7.73
CA ASP A 496 -19.57 16.46 -7.43
C ASP A 496 -19.79 17.27 -6.14
N GLU A 497 -19.07 16.96 -5.05
CA GLU A 497 -19.20 17.70 -3.79
C GLU A 497 -18.76 19.18 -3.91
N ILE A 498 -17.70 19.47 -4.68
CA ILE A 498 -17.21 20.84 -4.93
C ILE A 498 -18.19 21.66 -5.79
N ASP A 499 -18.90 21.02 -6.72
CA ASP A 499 -19.96 21.67 -7.53
C ASP A 499 -21.32 21.73 -6.84
N GLY A 500 -21.45 21.14 -5.64
CA GLY A 500 -22.73 21.03 -4.92
C GLY A 500 -23.72 20.04 -5.56
N VAL A 501 -23.24 19.14 -6.42
CA VAL A 501 -24.02 18.09 -7.06
C VAL A 501 -24.20 16.93 -6.09
N LYS A 502 -25.45 16.51 -5.84
CA LYS A 502 -25.72 15.35 -4.99
C LYS A 502 -25.29 14.06 -5.68
N ASN A 503 -24.25 13.41 -5.15
CA ASN A 503 -23.82 12.08 -5.57
C ASN A 503 -24.48 10.99 -4.70
N PRO A 504 -24.99 9.88 -5.28
CA PRO A 504 -25.67 8.82 -4.52
C PRO A 504 -24.74 8.00 -3.61
N TRP A 505 -23.43 7.98 -3.86
CA TRP A 505 -22.45 7.17 -3.12
C TRP A 505 -21.72 7.94 -2.02
N ALA A 506 -21.84 9.27 -1.98
CA ALA A 506 -21.00 10.12 -1.12
C ALA A 506 -21.07 9.78 0.37
N GLU A 507 -22.23 9.36 0.89
CA GLU A 507 -22.39 9.02 2.31
C GLU A 507 -21.59 7.76 2.74
N LEU A 508 -21.38 6.81 1.83
CA LEU A 508 -20.59 5.59 2.10
C LEU A 508 -19.11 5.93 2.37
N TYR A 509 -18.56 6.87 1.61
CA TYR A 509 -17.14 7.26 1.70
C TYR A 509 -16.90 8.44 2.65
N ASN A 510 -17.96 9.11 3.12
CA ASN A 510 -17.91 10.32 3.92
C ASN A 510 -16.99 10.15 5.16
N PRO A 511 -15.91 10.95 5.33
CA PRO A 511 -15.02 10.89 6.49
C PRO A 511 -15.69 11.10 7.87
N LYS A 512 -16.98 11.45 7.90
CA LYS A 512 -17.79 11.66 9.11
C LYS A 512 -18.71 10.46 9.44
N ARG A 513 -18.56 9.28 8.81
CA ARG A 513 -19.44 8.09 8.96
C ARG A 513 -19.39 7.35 10.31
N VAL A 514 -19.73 8.03 11.41
CA VAL A 514 -19.61 7.52 12.79
C VAL A 514 -20.27 6.14 13.02
N ALA A 515 -21.41 5.84 12.38
CA ALA A 515 -22.16 4.61 12.64
C ALA A 515 -21.40 3.31 12.30
N SER A 516 -20.65 3.31 11.19
CA SER A 516 -19.81 2.15 10.81
C SER A 516 -18.59 2.03 11.71
N ILE A 517 -17.89 3.15 11.94
CA ILE A 517 -16.74 3.24 12.85
C ILE A 517 -17.09 2.73 14.25
N MET A 518 -18.29 3.01 14.75
CA MET A 518 -18.79 2.48 16.03
C MET A 518 -18.92 0.95 16.05
N LYS A 519 -19.26 0.30 14.93
CA LYS A 519 -19.26 -1.17 14.81
C LYS A 519 -17.84 -1.77 14.79
N SER A 520 -16.83 -0.96 14.50
CA SER A 520 -15.40 -1.35 14.52
C SER A 520 -14.67 -0.92 15.79
N LEU A 521 -15.36 -0.47 16.84
CA LEU A 521 -14.73 -0.15 18.13
C LEU A 521 -13.86 -1.29 18.73
N PRO A 522 -14.23 -2.58 18.65
CA PRO A 522 -13.37 -3.65 19.16
C PRO A 522 -12.04 -3.81 18.41
N SER A 523 -12.04 -3.68 17.08
CA SER A 523 -10.82 -3.73 16.27
C SER A 523 -9.97 -2.47 16.48
N LEU A 524 -10.59 -1.29 16.58
CA LEU A 524 -9.89 -0.05 16.94
C LEU A 524 -9.14 -0.13 18.28
N VAL A 525 -9.72 -0.74 19.31
CA VAL A 525 -9.04 -0.89 20.62
C VAL A 525 -7.84 -1.85 20.54
N SER A 526 -7.94 -2.94 19.77
CA SER A 526 -6.80 -3.86 19.58
C SER A 526 -5.71 -3.24 18.71
N HIS A 527 -6.09 -2.51 17.67
CA HIS A 527 -5.20 -1.69 16.83
C HIS A 527 -4.43 -0.64 17.66
N ASP A 528 -5.12 0.18 18.46
CA ASP A 528 -4.49 1.17 19.35
C ASP A 528 -3.51 0.51 20.33
N LEU A 529 -3.85 -0.66 20.89
CA LEU A 529 -2.95 -1.41 21.77
C LEU A 529 -1.71 -1.93 21.03
N GLN A 530 -1.86 -2.40 19.79
CA GLN A 530 -0.77 -2.84 18.93
C GLN A 530 0.16 -1.67 18.57
N ILE A 531 -0.38 -0.53 18.12
CA ILE A 531 0.36 0.71 17.85
C ILE A 531 1.14 1.15 19.10
N ASN A 532 0.48 1.21 20.26
CA ASN A 532 1.15 1.61 21.50
C ASN A 532 2.24 0.61 21.94
N ALA A 533 2.09 -0.68 21.64
CA ALA A 533 3.13 -1.67 21.88
C ALA A 533 4.40 -1.42 21.05
N GLN A 534 4.31 -0.82 19.86
CA GLN A 534 5.48 -0.53 19.01
C GLN A 534 6.43 0.54 19.59
N TYR A 535 5.98 1.36 20.54
CA TYR A 535 6.88 2.23 21.31
C TYR A 535 7.87 1.44 22.19
N LYS A 536 7.72 0.11 22.35
CA LYS A 536 8.76 -0.75 22.92
C LYS A 536 10.06 -0.76 22.10
N ARG A 537 10.05 -0.33 20.82
CA ARG A 537 11.29 -0.14 20.03
C ARG A 537 12.26 0.87 20.63
N PHE A 538 11.81 1.75 21.53
CA PHE A 538 12.72 2.55 22.38
C PHE A 538 13.66 1.72 23.28
N LEU A 539 13.43 0.41 23.41
CA LEU A 539 14.29 -0.55 24.14
C LEU A 539 14.98 -1.56 23.21
N GLN A 540 14.76 -1.48 21.89
CA GLN A 540 15.32 -2.39 20.89
C GLN A 540 16.42 -1.69 20.08
N THR A 541 17.34 -2.47 19.53
CA THR A 541 18.42 -2.04 18.63
C THR A 541 18.60 -3.12 17.59
N ASP A 542 18.67 -2.74 16.31
CA ASP A 542 18.83 -3.69 15.20
C ASP A 542 20.31 -4.07 15.03
N ILE A 543 21.21 -3.13 15.35
CA ILE A 543 22.67 -3.32 15.39
C ILE A 543 23.25 -2.95 16.76
N GLN A 544 24.38 -3.56 17.13
CA GLN A 544 25.14 -3.23 18.35
C GLN A 544 26.28 -2.25 18.07
N ASP A 545 26.96 -2.43 16.95
CA ASP A 545 28.00 -1.53 16.44
C ASP A 545 27.83 -1.24 14.95
N ILE A 546 28.39 -0.11 14.50
CA ILE A 546 28.24 0.37 13.12
C ILE A 546 29.20 -0.38 12.21
N GLU A 547 30.35 -0.78 12.73
CA GLU A 547 31.42 -1.52 12.10
C GLU A 547 30.93 -2.86 11.54
N ASP A 548 30.11 -3.58 12.32
CA ASP A 548 29.52 -4.89 11.96
C ASP A 548 28.42 -4.81 10.89
N LEU A 549 27.81 -3.64 10.66
CA LEU A 549 26.76 -3.46 9.65
C LEU A 549 27.29 -3.79 8.25
N PRO A 550 26.69 -4.71 7.47
CA PRO A 550 27.16 -5.00 6.11
C PRO A 550 27.03 -3.80 5.16
N ARG A 551 27.84 -3.79 4.09
CA ARG A 551 27.70 -2.81 2.99
C ARG A 551 26.36 -2.98 2.28
N GLY A 552 25.73 -1.86 1.94
CA GLY A 552 24.40 -1.83 1.33
C GLY A 552 23.24 -2.08 2.31
N CYS A 553 23.52 -2.22 3.62
CA CYS A 553 22.52 -2.44 4.67
C CYS A 553 22.37 -1.23 5.60
N GLY A 554 21.26 -1.19 6.32
CA GLY A 554 21.00 -0.25 7.41
C GLY A 554 20.55 -0.95 8.68
N GLY A 555 20.35 -0.16 9.73
CA GLY A 555 19.85 -0.63 11.03
C GLY A 555 19.71 0.53 12.02
N VAL A 556 18.88 0.37 13.04
CA VAL A 556 18.77 1.32 14.15
C VAL A 556 19.73 0.94 15.28
N LEU A 557 20.55 1.91 15.71
CA LEU A 557 21.39 1.84 16.88
C LEU A 557 20.75 2.60 18.05
N ASN A 558 20.45 1.90 19.14
CA ASN A 558 19.78 2.46 20.31
C ASN A 558 20.61 2.25 21.59
N LYS A 559 21.65 3.08 21.76
CA LYS A 559 22.49 3.10 22.96
C LYS A 559 21.73 3.85 24.07
N ALA A 560 21.45 3.20 25.20
CA ALA A 560 20.51 3.64 26.25
C ALA A 560 20.75 5.05 26.87
N THR A 561 21.92 5.65 26.65
CA THR A 561 22.29 7.00 27.11
C THR A 561 22.16 8.08 26.03
N LYS A 562 21.75 7.72 24.80
CA LYS A 562 21.64 8.62 23.63
C LYS A 562 20.26 8.50 22.99
N LYS A 563 19.94 9.42 22.07
CA LYS A 563 18.80 9.25 21.16
C LYS A 563 19.10 8.10 20.18
N PRO A 564 18.11 7.29 19.77
CA PRO A 564 18.33 6.23 18.79
C PRO A 564 18.65 6.84 17.41
N VAL A 565 19.57 6.20 16.70
CA VAL A 565 20.14 6.65 15.42
C VAL A 565 19.85 5.60 14.36
N ALA A 566 19.32 6.02 13.22
CA ALA A 566 19.18 5.20 12.03
C ALA A 566 20.48 5.31 11.23
N VAL A 567 21.10 4.17 10.91
CA VAL A 567 22.42 4.10 10.29
C VAL A 567 22.28 3.36 8.97
N TYR A 568 22.81 3.92 7.89
CA TYR A 568 22.96 3.23 6.60
C TYR A 568 24.44 3.19 6.22
N LYS A 569 24.93 2.03 5.79
CA LYS A 569 26.27 1.84 5.23
C LYS A 569 26.14 1.54 3.75
N ASP A 570 26.68 2.43 2.90
CA ASP A 570 26.56 2.28 1.45
C ASP A 570 27.41 1.14 0.89
N GLU A 571 27.26 0.91 -0.42
CA GLU A 571 27.96 -0.15 -1.15
C GLU A 571 29.50 0.04 -1.18
N ASN A 572 30.02 1.24 -0.93
CA ASN A 572 31.45 1.54 -0.79
C ASN A 572 31.94 1.37 0.66
N GLY A 573 31.02 1.39 1.63
CA GLY A 573 31.30 1.30 3.06
C GLY A 573 31.22 2.64 3.80
N ASN A 574 30.81 3.72 3.15
CA ASN A 574 30.58 5.00 3.83
C ASN A 574 29.34 4.91 4.70
N VAL A 575 29.40 5.51 5.88
CA VAL A 575 28.29 5.52 6.85
C VAL A 575 27.58 6.87 6.80
N LYS A 576 26.24 6.82 6.84
CA LYS A 576 25.34 7.97 6.89
C LYS A 576 24.40 7.77 8.08
N GLN A 577 24.21 8.80 8.91
CA GLN A 577 23.39 8.70 10.13
C GLN A 577 22.24 9.71 10.15
N PHE A 578 21.09 9.25 10.65
CA PHE A 578 19.87 10.02 10.81
C PHE A 578 19.25 9.77 12.19
N SER A 579 18.35 10.64 12.62
CA SER A 579 17.46 10.39 13.77
C SER A 579 16.57 9.18 13.46
N ALA A 580 16.61 8.14 14.31
CA ALA A 580 15.66 7.02 14.19
C ALA A 580 14.23 7.39 14.64
N LEU A 581 14.02 8.59 15.16
CA LEU A 581 12.69 9.08 15.56
C LEU A 581 11.94 9.60 14.34
N CYS A 582 10.89 8.89 13.93
CA CYS A 582 9.98 9.30 12.86
C CYS A 582 9.43 10.72 13.11
N PRO A 583 9.57 11.68 12.16
CA PRO A 583 9.13 13.05 12.31
C PRO A 583 7.67 13.22 12.77
N HIS A 584 6.77 12.32 12.32
CA HIS A 584 5.33 12.32 12.64
C HIS A 584 5.04 12.30 14.15
N LEU A 585 5.19 11.13 14.79
CA LEU A 585 4.87 10.93 16.22
C LEU A 585 6.01 10.28 17.04
N LYS A 586 7.25 10.40 16.55
CA LYS A 586 8.49 9.98 17.26
C LYS A 586 8.57 8.48 17.59
N GLY A 587 7.81 7.64 16.87
CA GLY A 587 8.07 6.20 16.83
C GLY A 587 9.49 5.92 16.33
N VAL A 588 10.15 4.92 16.91
CA VAL A 588 11.48 4.46 16.48
C VAL A 588 11.31 3.59 15.23
N VAL A 589 11.97 3.96 14.13
CA VAL A 589 11.93 3.21 12.86
C VAL A 589 12.61 1.84 12.97
N CYS A 590 12.52 1.05 11.92
CA CYS A 590 13.23 -0.22 11.71
C CYS A 590 13.82 -0.23 10.29
N TRP A 591 14.83 -1.05 10.04
CA TRP A 591 15.35 -1.22 8.68
C TRP A 591 14.55 -2.27 7.90
N ASN A 592 14.10 -1.90 6.70
CA ASN A 592 13.49 -2.79 5.72
C ASN A 592 14.57 -3.23 4.72
N HIS A 593 14.96 -4.51 4.79
CA HIS A 593 16.02 -5.09 3.97
C HIS A 593 15.65 -5.17 2.48
N VAL A 594 14.38 -5.39 2.15
CA VAL A 594 13.91 -5.52 0.77
C VAL A 594 13.94 -4.17 0.05
N GLU A 595 13.36 -3.13 0.67
CA GLU A 595 13.22 -1.82 0.02
C GLU A 595 14.36 -0.85 0.30
N LYS A 596 15.35 -1.25 1.11
CA LYS A 596 16.44 -0.39 1.61
C LYS A 596 15.89 0.91 2.19
N SER A 597 14.93 0.79 3.10
CA SER A 597 14.21 1.91 3.71
C SER A 597 14.17 1.81 5.23
N PHE A 598 13.97 2.94 5.90
CA PHE A 598 13.60 2.98 7.31
C PHE A 598 12.08 3.10 7.43
N ASP A 599 11.45 2.11 8.03
CA ASP A 599 9.99 2.02 8.11
C ASP A 599 9.52 2.27 9.56
N CYS A 600 8.47 3.07 9.74
CA CYS A 600 7.93 3.42 11.05
C CYS A 600 6.76 2.50 11.42
N PRO A 601 6.91 1.58 12.39
CA PRO A 601 5.89 0.58 12.69
C PRO A 601 4.66 1.10 13.41
N VAL A 602 4.64 2.39 13.75
CA VAL A 602 3.57 3.03 14.51
C VAL A 602 2.45 3.54 13.61
N HIS A 603 2.78 4.11 12.44
CA HIS A 603 1.81 4.71 11.51
C HIS A 603 2.25 4.61 10.03
N GLY A 604 3.05 3.60 9.66
CA GLY A 604 3.37 3.30 8.26
C GLY A 604 4.25 4.30 7.48
N SER A 605 4.79 5.36 8.11
CA SER A 605 5.70 6.28 7.41
C SER A 605 7.01 5.60 7.01
N ARG A 606 7.47 5.82 5.77
CA ARG A 606 8.69 5.21 5.23
C ARG A 606 9.65 6.26 4.71
N PHE A 607 10.93 6.03 4.96
CA PHE A 607 12.04 6.90 4.59
C PHE A 607 13.07 6.11 3.78
N SER A 608 13.65 6.67 2.73
CA SER A 608 14.69 5.97 1.97
C SER A 608 15.97 5.74 2.79
N LYS A 609 16.94 5.02 2.23
CA LYS A 609 18.29 4.88 2.82
C LYS A 609 19.02 6.23 3.02
N GLU A 610 18.65 7.26 2.26
CA GLU A 610 19.08 8.65 2.43
C GLU A 610 18.23 9.42 3.46
N GLY A 611 17.21 8.80 4.06
CA GLY A 611 16.31 9.41 5.04
C GLY A 611 15.21 10.31 4.44
N ILE A 612 15.09 10.40 3.11
CA ILE A 612 14.02 11.16 2.42
C ILE A 612 12.67 10.50 2.69
N CYS A 613 11.63 11.27 3.03
CA CYS A 613 10.28 10.74 3.21
C CYS A 613 9.67 10.30 1.86
N VAL A 614 9.44 9.00 1.73
CA VAL A 614 8.87 8.35 0.53
C VAL A 614 7.43 7.88 0.70
N SER A 615 6.96 7.69 1.95
CA SER A 615 5.56 7.44 2.28
C SER A 615 5.16 8.14 3.59
N GLY A 616 3.98 8.77 3.60
CA GLY A 616 3.41 9.52 4.73
C GLY A 616 2.92 8.63 5.89
N PRO A 617 2.31 9.19 6.95
CA PRO A 617 1.94 10.60 7.17
C PRO A 617 3.08 11.56 7.57
N ALA A 618 4.34 11.11 7.67
CA ALA A 618 5.44 12.02 7.98
C ALA A 618 5.61 13.13 6.92
N LYS A 619 5.55 14.40 7.35
CA LYS A 619 5.67 15.57 6.46
C LYS A 619 7.09 15.90 5.99
N ALA A 620 8.12 15.28 6.56
CA ALA A 620 9.54 15.60 6.31
C ALA A 620 10.39 14.32 6.41
N GLY A 621 11.62 14.36 5.90
CA GLY A 621 12.62 13.29 6.07
C GLY A 621 13.10 13.10 7.52
N LEU A 622 13.83 12.01 7.76
CA LEU A 622 14.55 11.80 9.02
C LEU A 622 15.64 12.88 9.16
N SER A 623 15.67 13.61 10.27
CA SER A 623 16.70 14.64 10.49
C SER A 623 18.11 14.02 10.47
N PRO A 624 19.09 14.59 9.75
CA PRO A 624 20.49 14.15 9.81
C PRO A 624 21.05 14.10 11.23
N ALA A 625 21.94 13.16 11.48
CA ALA A 625 22.68 13.01 12.73
C ALA A 625 24.21 13.18 12.54
N ASP A 626 24.69 13.20 11.30
CA ASP A 626 26.05 13.57 10.92
C ASP A 626 26.07 14.36 9.59
N GLU A 627 27.23 14.98 9.28
CA GLU A 627 27.41 15.74 8.02
C GLU A 627 27.25 14.88 6.76
N ALA A 628 27.49 13.56 6.86
CA ALA A 628 27.37 12.65 5.74
C ALA A 628 25.89 12.45 5.36
N GLY A 629 25.02 12.23 6.35
CA GLY A 629 23.57 12.19 6.16
C GLY A 629 23.00 13.52 5.65
N GLU A 630 23.51 14.65 6.12
CA GLU A 630 23.08 15.98 5.65
C GLU A 630 23.43 16.20 4.16
N LYS A 631 24.69 15.93 3.77
CA LYS A 631 25.14 16.03 2.38
C LYS A 631 24.36 15.08 1.46
N GLU A 632 24.08 13.85 1.92
CA GLU A 632 23.28 12.88 1.15
C GLU A 632 21.84 13.37 0.94
N GLN A 633 21.19 13.93 1.96
CA GLN A 633 19.81 14.43 1.82
C GLN A 633 19.71 15.63 0.89
N VAL A 634 20.64 16.57 0.99
CA VAL A 634 20.68 17.73 0.07
C VAL A 634 20.88 17.27 -1.37
N ALA A 635 21.77 16.29 -1.60
CA ALA A 635 21.99 15.72 -2.93
C ALA A 635 20.78 14.91 -3.45
N ALA A 636 20.06 14.21 -2.57
CA ALA A 636 18.88 13.41 -2.93
C ALA A 636 17.60 14.22 -3.16
N ALA A 637 17.52 15.44 -2.63
CA ALA A 637 16.38 16.33 -2.77
C ALA A 637 16.51 17.35 -3.93
N ALA A 638 17.72 17.50 -4.49
CA ALA A 638 18.01 18.33 -5.66
C ALA A 638 17.49 17.71 -6.98
#